data_AF-S3TPE8-F1
#
_entry.id   AF-S3TPE8-F1
#
_cell.length_a   1.000
_cell.length_b   1.000
_cell.length_c   1.000
_cell.angle_alpha   90.00
_cell.angle_beta   90.00
_cell.angle_gamma   90.00
#
_symmetry.space_group_name_H-M   'P 1'
#
loop_
_entity.id
_entity.type
_entity.pdbx_description
1 polymer ?
#
loop_
_entity_poly.entity_id
_entity_poly.type
_entity_poly.pdbx_seq_one_letter_code
_entity_poly.pdbx_strand_id
1 'polypeptide(L)'
;MRLKYLTLCLMGLSLSACSQHVIKTNTASAGLEQKAINSINAMYEYPSYDYRGKFKIQVEPDQTKSKAKGDNAALDAAVKQKIDQYLRDQKVNLNNQQKQALYLALAQEQKGYGRSKADKFTEIMANVLNDMQFEYDGSVHYRQKVGSFNLTARYEKPTLLVQAKVPMVLDLNNYKFYINYFALMPYLVNKENQNNLAYLDFSKYQHLFKQVDYKKFAEYVKASSAVYYRLADPHNIQALSVSSADQAAGVVEKIRLKSSIEELILQANLYSKVNEKYFMQSVLNIKEENLEKLITSEVDAASPSKSAKTASLLDKKDSANDASVVSQELYRLVNQHFGVEDTEEDTVDGSTDAAEDATQAAQVTDAEASVAMADDEEVGLSKEQCTALQSVTKATYGDAQYCQSVYDIDVFGEQKAESGFLNYIAKLQTVEKQFAAYDQNQFIDDQAFKALWIKHQADIAKALPPVEQRNPFIMDVGLDAQGRAVKLDYDLNYGLSELKSRFSVKADMLISNYGKATPIDQAQLKRAKTWAETSKGSMLEQAVNSFSEKLGQTGVQERSAEPYTLSLDDQLKVIAEQRYDATHAYEPTYKAVFIAKLTESTPQLVQRYSSQELQEIASVYAYWYANDEVYNPEGKALQNIEALQKKHHLENEDQFDDKLGQAVNRIVLDAMRGDKDRQAWKKLQSQYKQPQQLFAKQYQIQFEQENGASSEEKVLLGQTANILGQVYVDARKNKLSEKSIQSLKIEHNEFIDYEIFKEVYQKMLTVK
;
A
#
# COMPACT_ATOMS: atom_id res chain seq x y z
N MET A 1 -3.21 -11.80 -7.51
CA MET A 1 -4.38 -11.18 -8.17
C MET A 1 -4.24 -9.64 -8.27
N ARG A 2 -3.05 -9.13 -8.56
CA ARG A 2 -2.76 -7.70 -8.66
C ARG A 2 -2.57 -7.34 -10.14
N LEU A 3 -3.00 -6.15 -10.53
CA LEU A 3 -3.00 -5.58 -11.90
C LEU A 3 -3.90 -6.19 -12.99
N LYS A 4 -4.19 -7.50 -13.03
CA LYS A 4 -4.92 -8.12 -14.18
C LYS A 4 -6.34 -7.61 -14.42
N TYR A 5 -7.07 -7.17 -13.37
CA TYR A 5 -8.47 -6.73 -13.53
C TYR A 5 -8.63 -5.23 -13.84
N LEU A 6 -7.67 -4.40 -13.43
CA LEU A 6 -7.70 -2.95 -13.71
C LEU A 6 -7.09 -2.61 -15.08
N THR A 7 -6.23 -3.50 -15.61
CA THR A 7 -5.68 -3.39 -16.96
C THR A 7 -6.72 -3.63 -18.05
N LEU A 8 -7.75 -4.45 -17.83
CA LEU A 8 -8.78 -4.72 -18.86
C LEU A 8 -9.69 -3.52 -19.15
N CYS A 9 -10.03 -2.68 -18.16
CA CYS A 9 -10.85 -1.47 -18.40
C CYS A 9 -10.08 -0.34 -19.10
N LEU A 10 -8.75 -0.23 -18.89
CA LEU A 10 -7.91 0.79 -19.53
C LEU A 10 -7.27 0.30 -20.86
N MET A 11 -6.99 -1.00 -21.01
CA MET A 11 -6.55 -1.58 -22.29
C MET A 11 -7.70 -1.80 -23.27
N GLY A 12 -8.94 -2.02 -22.79
CA GLY A 12 -10.12 -2.14 -23.64
C GLY A 12 -10.45 -0.87 -24.43
N LEU A 13 -10.09 0.31 -23.92
CA LEU A 13 -10.37 1.59 -24.56
C LEU A 13 -9.34 2.03 -25.61
N SER A 14 -8.17 1.37 -25.76
CA SER A 14 -7.06 1.92 -26.56
C SER A 14 -6.54 1.06 -27.71
N LEU A 15 -7.02 -0.19 -27.91
CA LEU A 15 -6.23 -1.18 -28.65
C LEU A 15 -6.91 -1.96 -29.79
N SER A 16 -8.01 -1.50 -30.39
CA SER A 16 -8.60 -2.18 -31.56
C SER A 16 -8.51 -1.37 -32.85
N ALA A 17 -7.37 -1.44 -33.53
CA ALA A 17 -7.21 -0.87 -34.87
C ALA A 17 -6.94 -1.98 -35.88
N CYS A 18 -7.97 -2.37 -36.65
CA CYS A 18 -7.94 -2.70 -38.08
C CYS A 18 -9.06 -3.69 -38.47
N SER A 19 -10.14 -3.19 -39.03
CA SER A 19 -10.77 -3.86 -40.17
C SER A 19 -11.34 -2.81 -41.12
N GLN A 20 -10.88 -2.82 -42.37
CA GLN A 20 -11.41 -1.98 -43.45
C GLN A 20 -12.72 -2.55 -43.98
N HIS A 21 -13.73 -2.81 -43.14
CA HIS A 21 -15.09 -3.02 -43.62
C HIS A 21 -16.07 -2.57 -42.54
N VAL A 22 -16.79 -1.47 -42.81
CA VAL A 22 -17.99 -1.10 -42.07
C VAL A 22 -19.01 -2.19 -42.35
N ILE A 23 -19.10 -3.20 -41.48
CA ILE A 23 -20.18 -4.19 -41.54
C ILE A 23 -21.43 -3.46 -41.05
N LYS A 24 -22.16 -2.83 -41.98
CA LYS A 24 -23.52 -2.36 -41.74
C LYS A 24 -24.43 -3.59 -41.62
N THR A 25 -24.47 -4.25 -40.47
CA THR A 25 -25.56 -5.19 -40.14
C THR A 25 -26.64 -4.44 -39.37
N ASN A 26 -27.40 -3.63 -40.10
CA ASN A 26 -28.64 -3.08 -39.58
C ASN A 26 -29.76 -4.07 -39.92
N THR A 27 -29.94 -5.10 -39.11
CA THR A 27 -31.12 -5.98 -39.18
C THR A 27 -32.18 -5.43 -38.23
N ALA A 28 -33.20 -4.80 -38.80
CA ALA A 28 -34.35 -4.21 -38.09
C ALA A 28 -35.22 -5.22 -37.31
N SER A 29 -34.82 -6.49 -37.18
CA SER A 29 -35.53 -7.58 -36.50
C SER A 29 -34.73 -8.24 -35.36
N ALA A 30 -33.63 -7.64 -34.92
CA ALA A 30 -32.80 -8.19 -33.85
C ALA A 30 -33.48 -8.04 -32.47
N GLY A 31 -33.46 -9.11 -31.66
CA GLY A 31 -33.92 -9.07 -30.26
C GLY A 31 -33.10 -8.09 -29.41
N LEU A 32 -33.64 -7.68 -28.25
CA LEU A 32 -33.03 -6.67 -27.36
C LEU A 32 -31.57 -7.01 -26.99
N GLU A 33 -31.29 -8.29 -26.74
CA GLU A 33 -29.95 -8.83 -26.51
C GLU A 33 -28.98 -8.45 -27.65
N GLN A 34 -29.33 -8.79 -28.89
CA GLN A 34 -28.48 -8.56 -30.04
C GLN A 34 -28.35 -7.06 -30.37
N LYS A 35 -29.40 -6.26 -30.11
CA LYS A 35 -29.31 -4.80 -30.23
C LYS A 35 -28.31 -4.21 -29.23
N ALA A 36 -28.35 -4.63 -27.97
CA ALA A 36 -27.40 -4.18 -26.96
C ALA A 36 -25.95 -4.55 -27.35
N ILE A 37 -25.72 -5.80 -27.75
CA ILE A 37 -24.42 -6.29 -28.23
C ILE A 37 -23.91 -5.44 -29.41
N ASN A 38 -24.73 -5.26 -30.45
CA ASN A 38 -24.36 -4.48 -31.64
C ASN A 38 -24.04 -3.03 -31.27
N SER A 39 -24.82 -2.44 -30.37
CA SER A 39 -24.65 -1.05 -29.97
C SER A 39 -23.32 -0.77 -29.26
N ILE A 40 -22.88 -1.68 -28.39
CA ILE A 40 -21.59 -1.58 -27.68
C ILE A 40 -20.45 -1.86 -28.66
N ASN A 41 -20.60 -2.90 -29.50
CA ASN A 41 -19.61 -3.27 -30.51
C ASN A 41 -19.34 -2.16 -31.53
N ALA A 42 -20.29 -1.24 -31.72
CA ALA A 42 -20.11 -0.07 -32.57
C ALA A 42 -18.86 0.74 -32.17
N MET A 43 -18.46 0.81 -30.89
CA MET A 43 -17.23 1.50 -30.48
C MET A 43 -15.99 1.01 -31.21
N TYR A 44 -15.91 -0.29 -31.52
CA TYR A 44 -14.78 -0.93 -32.20
C TYR A 44 -14.89 -0.91 -33.73
N GLU A 45 -16.00 -0.40 -34.28
CA GLU A 45 -16.28 -0.40 -35.73
C GLU A 45 -16.05 0.95 -36.38
N TYR A 46 -15.88 2.00 -35.57
CA TYR A 46 -15.54 3.33 -36.04
C TYR A 46 -14.07 3.63 -35.79
N PRO A 47 -13.41 4.42 -36.65
CA PRO A 47 -11.97 4.68 -36.53
C PRO A 47 -11.61 5.54 -35.31
N SER A 48 -12.59 6.23 -34.73
CA SER A 48 -12.43 7.05 -33.52
C SER A 48 -13.78 7.34 -32.86
N TYR A 49 -13.79 7.73 -31.59
CA TYR A 49 -14.96 8.32 -30.90
C TYR A 49 -14.51 9.15 -29.69
N ASP A 50 -15.39 10.04 -29.22
CA ASP A 50 -15.23 10.76 -27.96
C ASP A 50 -16.08 10.11 -26.87
N TYR A 51 -15.60 10.16 -25.65
CA TYR A 51 -16.33 9.69 -24.48
C TYR A 51 -16.21 10.69 -23.33
N ARG A 52 -17.24 10.74 -22.49
CA ARG A 52 -17.22 11.48 -21.24
C ARG A 52 -18.18 10.87 -20.24
N GLY A 53 -17.92 11.02 -18.97
CA GLY A 53 -18.76 10.44 -17.95
C GLY A 53 -18.44 10.95 -16.57
N LYS A 54 -19.21 10.48 -15.60
CA LYS A 54 -19.00 10.73 -14.19
C LYS A 54 -19.11 9.43 -13.44
N PHE A 55 -18.45 9.36 -12.30
CA PHE A 55 -18.71 8.31 -11.35
C PHE A 55 -18.66 8.81 -9.92
N LYS A 56 -19.48 8.18 -9.09
CA LYS A 56 -19.55 8.42 -7.65
C LYS A 56 -19.42 7.08 -6.94
N ILE A 57 -18.62 7.08 -5.88
CA ILE A 57 -18.49 5.96 -4.97
C ILE A 57 -19.20 6.36 -3.69
N GLN A 58 -20.12 5.52 -3.24
CA GLN A 58 -20.77 5.64 -1.95
C GLN A 58 -20.37 4.45 -1.09
N VAL A 59 -19.89 4.73 0.11
CA VAL A 59 -19.55 3.72 1.11
C VAL A 59 -20.50 3.90 2.28
N GLU A 60 -21.33 2.89 2.51
CA GLU A 60 -22.26 2.82 3.62
C GLU A 60 -21.74 1.78 4.62
N PRO A 61 -21.36 2.16 5.85
CA PRO A 61 -21.04 1.20 6.88
C PRO A 61 -22.30 0.40 7.22
N ASP A 62 -22.16 -0.92 7.36
CA ASP A 62 -23.24 -1.83 7.68
C ASP A 62 -23.66 -1.59 9.13
N GLN A 63 -24.70 -0.77 9.33
CA GLN A 63 -25.20 -0.38 10.66
C GLN A 63 -25.97 -1.49 11.38
N THR A 64 -25.87 -2.73 10.90
CA THR A 64 -26.49 -3.87 11.58
C THR A 64 -25.69 -4.25 12.84
N LYS A 65 -26.14 -3.69 13.97
CA LYS A 65 -25.77 -4.01 15.37
C LYS A 65 -24.37 -3.57 15.84
N SER A 66 -24.16 -2.27 16.06
CA SER A 66 -23.37 -1.82 17.23
C SER A 66 -23.63 -0.34 17.58
N LYS A 67 -24.80 -0.05 18.16
CA LYS A 67 -24.86 1.01 19.19
C LYS A 67 -24.21 0.47 20.46
N ALA A 68 -22.91 0.21 20.43
CA ALA A 68 -22.12 0.16 21.65
C ALA A 68 -21.78 1.60 21.99
N LYS A 69 -22.29 2.11 23.12
CA LYS A 69 -21.88 3.38 23.70
C LYS A 69 -20.34 3.43 23.73
N GLY A 70 -19.78 4.61 23.48
CA GLY A 70 -18.35 4.85 23.62
C GLY A 70 -17.89 4.58 25.04
N ASP A 71 -17.50 3.33 25.32
CA ASP A 71 -16.74 3.01 26.51
C ASP A 71 -15.30 3.41 26.25
N ASN A 72 -14.75 4.21 27.15
CA ASN A 72 -13.32 4.47 27.25
C ASN A 72 -12.62 3.11 27.37
N ALA A 73 -12.06 2.61 26.27
CA ALA A 73 -11.45 1.29 26.22
C ALA A 73 -10.30 1.21 27.23
N ALA A 74 -10.53 0.42 28.27
CA ALA A 74 -9.54 0.05 29.24
C ALA A 74 -9.10 -1.38 28.93
N LEU A 75 -7.79 -1.62 28.96
CA LEU A 75 -7.23 -2.97 28.94
C LEU A 75 -7.90 -3.81 30.04
N ASP A 76 -8.25 -5.06 29.73
CA ASP A 76 -8.93 -5.99 30.64
C ASP A 76 -8.18 -6.09 31.99
N ALA A 77 -8.93 -6.18 33.09
CA ALA A 77 -8.37 -6.13 34.42
C ALA A 77 -7.47 -7.36 34.72
N ALA A 78 -7.83 -8.54 34.23
CA ALA A 78 -7.02 -9.74 34.39
C ALA A 78 -5.74 -9.66 33.54
N VAL A 79 -5.82 -9.12 32.32
CA VAL A 79 -4.63 -8.87 31.48
C VAL A 79 -3.69 -7.85 32.14
N LYS A 80 -4.21 -6.75 32.67
CA LYS A 80 -3.43 -5.77 33.44
C LYS A 80 -2.70 -6.42 34.61
N GLN A 81 -3.42 -7.18 35.43
CA GLN A 81 -2.84 -7.87 36.58
C GLN A 81 -1.74 -8.85 36.15
N LYS A 82 -1.93 -9.53 35.01
CA LYS A 82 -0.95 -10.46 34.45
C LYS A 82 0.33 -9.77 33.99
N ILE A 83 0.20 -8.66 33.26
CA ILE A 83 1.34 -7.83 32.86
C ILE A 83 2.08 -7.31 34.08
N ASP A 84 1.36 -6.77 35.08
CA ASP A 84 1.95 -6.28 36.32
C ASP A 84 2.68 -7.38 37.09
N GLN A 85 2.12 -8.59 37.14
CA GLN A 85 2.79 -9.73 37.78
C GLN A 85 4.06 -10.12 37.01
N TYR A 86 3.96 -10.29 35.69
CA TYR A 86 5.08 -10.66 34.83
C TYR A 86 6.23 -9.65 34.92
N LEU A 87 5.94 -8.35 34.81
CA LEU A 87 6.96 -7.30 34.89
C LEU A 87 7.62 -7.25 36.28
N ARG A 88 6.85 -7.46 37.36
CA ARG A 88 7.41 -7.55 38.72
C ARG A 88 8.33 -8.75 38.89
N ASP A 89 7.96 -9.91 38.36
CA ASP A 89 8.79 -11.12 38.39
C ASP A 89 10.13 -10.88 37.63
N GLN A 90 10.08 -10.09 36.56
CA GLN A 90 11.27 -9.63 35.82
C GLN A 90 12.01 -8.44 36.47
N LYS A 91 11.61 -8.00 37.67
CA LYS A 91 12.18 -6.83 38.37
C LYS A 91 12.12 -5.53 37.55
N VAL A 92 11.13 -5.38 36.68
CA VAL A 92 10.85 -4.16 35.92
C VAL A 92 9.93 -3.26 36.74
N ASN A 93 10.46 -2.14 37.23
CA ASN A 93 9.73 -1.20 38.08
C ASN A 93 9.24 0.00 37.26
N LEU A 94 8.06 -0.12 36.67
CA LEU A 94 7.40 1.01 36.00
C LEU A 94 6.73 1.94 37.01
N ASN A 95 6.93 3.26 36.86
CA ASN A 95 6.19 4.24 37.64
C ASN A 95 4.74 4.36 37.14
N ASN A 96 3.87 5.05 37.90
CA ASN A 96 2.45 5.16 37.59
C ASN A 96 2.17 5.76 36.20
N GLN A 97 2.97 6.73 35.74
CA GLN A 97 2.81 7.32 34.42
C GLN A 97 3.18 6.33 33.31
N GLN A 98 4.28 5.60 33.46
CA GLN A 98 4.72 4.59 32.49
C GLN A 98 3.75 3.42 32.41
N LYS A 99 3.22 2.95 33.55
CA LYS A 99 2.19 1.91 33.57
C LYS A 99 0.93 2.36 32.85
N GLN A 100 0.48 3.58 33.12
CA GLN A 100 -0.71 4.12 32.48
C GLN A 100 -0.49 4.31 30.96
N ALA A 101 0.69 4.78 30.54
CA ALA A 101 1.06 4.88 29.13
C ALA A 101 1.07 3.50 28.45
N LEU A 102 1.61 2.47 29.12
CA LEU A 102 1.65 1.09 28.61
C LEU A 102 0.25 0.52 28.45
N TYR A 103 -0.62 0.71 29.43
CA TYR A 103 -2.00 0.26 29.34
C TYR A 103 -2.80 1.01 28.28
N LEU A 104 -2.56 2.30 28.10
CA LEU A 104 -3.21 3.09 27.06
C LEU A 104 -2.73 2.65 25.67
N ALA A 105 -1.43 2.46 25.47
CA ALA A 105 -0.87 2.00 24.19
C ALA A 105 -1.36 0.58 23.86
N LEU A 106 -1.34 -0.35 24.82
CA LEU A 106 -1.87 -1.70 24.66
C LEU A 106 -3.38 -1.69 24.38
N ALA A 107 -4.17 -0.85 25.06
CA ALA A 107 -5.60 -0.74 24.79
C ALA A 107 -5.91 -0.09 23.42
N GLN A 108 -5.07 0.85 22.97
CA GLN A 108 -5.20 1.48 21.65
C GLN A 108 -4.81 0.52 20.52
N GLU A 109 -3.76 -0.28 20.69
CA GLU A 109 -3.35 -1.32 19.73
C GLU A 109 -4.32 -2.51 19.75
N GLN A 110 -4.92 -2.86 20.89
CA GLN A 110 -5.99 -3.87 20.97
C GLN A 110 -7.27 -3.46 20.21
N LYS A 111 -7.60 -2.16 20.15
CA LYS A 111 -8.65 -1.69 19.23
C LYS A 111 -8.31 -2.02 17.77
N GLY A 112 -7.03 -2.10 17.42
CA GLY A 112 -6.52 -2.50 16.12
C GLY A 112 -6.64 -4.01 15.82
N TYR A 113 -6.71 -4.84 16.86
CA TYR A 113 -6.82 -6.30 16.73
C TYR A 113 -8.28 -6.81 16.64
N GLY A 114 -9.25 -6.02 17.10
CA GLY A 114 -10.70 -6.28 16.93
C GLY A 114 -11.43 -5.38 15.92
N ARG A 115 -10.84 -4.23 15.55
CA ARG A 115 -11.19 -3.40 14.39
C ARG A 115 -9.90 -3.14 13.63
N SER A 116 -9.76 -3.73 12.45
CA SER A 116 -8.51 -3.67 11.71
C SER A 116 -8.09 -2.20 11.47
N LYS A 117 -6.79 -1.91 11.28
CA LYS A 117 -6.36 -0.60 10.72
C LYS A 117 -7.12 -0.28 9.42
N ALA A 118 -7.63 -1.30 8.72
CA ALA A 118 -8.51 -1.15 7.56
C ALA A 118 -9.92 -0.64 7.93
N ASP A 119 -10.47 -0.87 9.11
CA ASP A 119 -11.81 -0.39 9.49
C ASP A 119 -11.83 1.13 9.74
N LYS A 120 -10.81 1.66 10.45
CA LYS A 120 -10.61 3.11 10.61
C LYS A 120 -10.29 3.78 9.28
N PHE A 121 -9.44 3.13 8.47
CA PHE A 121 -9.15 3.59 7.12
C PHE A 121 -10.42 3.58 6.25
N THR A 122 -11.29 2.58 6.39
CA THR A 122 -12.57 2.47 5.67
C THR A 122 -13.54 3.56 6.11
N GLU A 123 -13.62 3.92 7.39
CA GLU A 123 -14.47 5.02 7.86
C GLU A 123 -13.98 6.39 7.35
N ILE A 124 -12.67 6.63 7.37
CA ILE A 124 -12.07 7.85 6.81
C ILE A 124 -12.24 7.89 5.28
N MET A 125 -11.98 6.77 4.60
CA MET A 125 -12.17 6.66 3.15
C MET A 125 -13.63 6.80 2.76
N ALA A 126 -14.56 6.25 3.54
CA ALA A 126 -15.98 6.38 3.30
C ALA A 126 -16.39 7.84 3.29
N ASN A 127 -15.96 8.61 4.30
CA ASN A 127 -16.25 10.04 4.37
C ASN A 127 -15.67 10.81 3.18
N VAL A 128 -14.42 10.55 2.80
CA VAL A 128 -13.78 11.25 1.68
C VAL A 128 -14.40 10.85 0.33
N LEU A 129 -14.60 9.55 0.06
CA LEU A 129 -15.16 9.05 -1.20
C LEU A 129 -16.61 9.50 -1.39
N ASN A 130 -17.40 9.56 -0.31
CA ASN A 130 -18.80 9.99 -0.37
C ASN A 130 -18.97 11.46 -0.82
N ASP A 131 -17.98 12.31 -0.52
CA ASP A 131 -17.93 13.73 -0.87
C ASP A 131 -17.15 14.02 -2.16
N MET A 132 -16.50 13.00 -2.75
CA MET A 132 -15.81 13.13 -4.02
C MET A 132 -16.73 12.83 -5.20
N GLN A 133 -16.59 13.66 -6.24
CA GLN A 133 -17.17 13.45 -7.55
C GLN A 133 -16.05 13.32 -8.57
N PHE A 134 -16.12 12.30 -9.39
CA PHE A 134 -15.18 12.10 -10.46
C PHE A 134 -15.88 12.32 -11.79
N GLU A 135 -15.23 13.05 -12.67
CA GLU A 135 -15.63 13.23 -14.06
C GLU A 135 -14.46 12.79 -14.94
N TYR A 136 -14.76 12.22 -16.09
CA TYR A 136 -13.74 11.84 -17.04
C TYR A 136 -14.18 12.17 -18.46
N ASP A 137 -13.23 12.51 -19.32
CA ASP A 137 -13.47 12.79 -20.73
C ASP A 137 -12.26 12.41 -21.57
N GLY A 138 -12.46 12.06 -22.83
CA GLY A 138 -11.37 11.64 -23.68
C GLY A 138 -11.80 11.30 -25.09
N SER A 139 -10.81 10.90 -25.88
CA SER A 139 -10.98 10.51 -27.27
C SER A 139 -10.14 9.28 -27.58
N VAL A 140 -10.65 8.40 -28.42
CA VAL A 140 -9.94 7.21 -28.89
C VAL A 140 -9.71 7.35 -30.38
N HIS A 141 -8.46 7.20 -30.84
CA HIS A 141 -8.09 7.26 -32.25
C HIS A 141 -7.34 6.00 -32.66
N TYR A 142 -8.07 4.97 -33.08
CA TYR A 142 -7.51 3.67 -33.40
C TYR A 142 -6.46 3.73 -34.52
N ARG A 143 -6.71 4.47 -35.60
CA ARG A 143 -5.75 4.60 -36.71
C ARG A 143 -4.44 5.25 -36.28
N GLN A 144 -4.53 6.21 -35.37
CA GLN A 144 -3.36 6.92 -34.84
C GLN A 144 -2.72 6.14 -33.67
N LYS A 145 -3.37 5.08 -33.19
CA LYS A 145 -2.99 4.32 -31.98
C LYS A 145 -2.72 5.24 -30.78
N VAL A 146 -3.54 6.29 -30.64
CA VAL A 146 -3.48 7.23 -29.54
C VAL A 146 -4.85 7.32 -28.88
N GLY A 147 -4.87 7.40 -27.55
CA GLY A 147 -6.07 7.71 -26.77
C GLY A 147 -5.78 8.79 -25.73
N SER A 148 -6.71 9.71 -25.52
CA SER A 148 -6.69 10.66 -24.42
C SER A 148 -7.68 10.25 -23.34
N PHE A 149 -7.31 10.50 -22.09
CA PHE A 149 -8.14 10.31 -20.91
C PHE A 149 -7.84 11.43 -19.91
N ASN A 150 -8.81 12.29 -19.66
CA ASN A 150 -8.74 13.36 -18.69
C ASN A 150 -9.55 12.94 -17.47
N LEU A 151 -8.93 12.90 -16.30
CA LEU A 151 -9.63 12.63 -15.04
C LEU A 151 -9.77 13.93 -14.25
N THR A 152 -11.00 14.28 -13.89
CA THR A 152 -11.30 15.41 -13.00
C THR A 152 -11.82 14.86 -11.67
N ALA A 153 -11.13 15.17 -10.58
CA ALA A 153 -11.59 14.90 -9.23
C ALA A 153 -12.06 16.21 -8.59
N ARG A 154 -13.27 16.23 -8.05
CA ARG A 154 -13.88 17.37 -7.35
C ARG A 154 -14.27 16.94 -5.94
N TYR A 155 -13.67 17.58 -4.94
CA TYR A 155 -14.06 17.48 -3.55
C TYR A 155 -14.76 18.78 -3.15
N GLU A 156 -16.01 18.68 -2.68
CA GLU A 156 -16.83 19.84 -2.37
C GLU A 156 -17.48 19.73 -0.99
N LYS A 157 -17.20 20.71 -0.15
CA LYS A 157 -17.85 21.00 1.12
C LYS A 157 -18.32 22.46 1.12
N PRO A 158 -19.27 22.85 1.99
CA PRO A 158 -19.78 24.23 2.03
C PRO A 158 -18.71 25.32 2.12
N THR A 159 -17.54 25.02 2.68
CA THR A 159 -16.42 25.97 2.87
C THR A 159 -15.17 25.62 2.07
N LEU A 160 -15.14 24.52 1.32
CA LEU A 160 -13.94 24.04 0.62
C LEU A 160 -14.32 23.40 -0.71
N LEU A 161 -13.79 23.94 -1.80
CA LEU A 161 -13.82 23.32 -3.13
C LEU A 161 -12.39 23.04 -3.57
N VAL A 162 -12.07 21.78 -3.79
CA VAL A 162 -10.81 21.34 -4.39
C VAL A 162 -11.15 20.62 -5.68
N GLN A 163 -10.61 21.10 -6.80
CA GLN A 163 -10.78 20.49 -8.11
C GLN A 163 -9.42 20.29 -8.76
N ALA A 164 -9.14 19.06 -9.19
CA ALA A 164 -7.93 18.71 -9.92
C ALA A 164 -8.32 18.03 -11.23
N LYS A 165 -7.73 18.48 -12.35
CA LYS A 165 -7.88 17.85 -13.67
C LYS A 165 -6.53 17.29 -14.11
N VAL A 166 -6.47 15.98 -14.35
CA VAL A 166 -5.27 15.23 -14.73
C VAL A 166 -5.43 14.74 -16.17
N PRO A 167 -4.91 15.49 -17.16
CA PRO A 167 -4.79 15.02 -18.53
C PRO A 167 -3.81 13.86 -18.66
N MET A 168 -4.23 12.83 -19.38
CA MET A 168 -3.40 11.69 -19.76
C MET A 168 -3.56 11.37 -21.25
N VAL A 169 -2.49 10.95 -21.90
CA VAL A 169 -2.49 10.47 -23.29
C VAL A 169 -1.64 9.22 -23.39
N LEU A 170 -2.19 8.16 -23.95
CA LEU A 170 -1.45 6.95 -24.32
C LEU A 170 -1.17 6.99 -25.82
N ASP A 171 0.11 6.98 -26.20
CA ASP A 171 0.57 6.95 -27.59
C ASP A 171 1.37 5.67 -27.84
N LEU A 172 0.73 4.72 -28.51
CA LEU A 172 1.32 3.42 -28.80
C LEU A 172 2.18 3.42 -30.06
N ASN A 173 2.10 4.48 -30.88
CA ASN A 173 3.00 4.64 -32.02
C ASN A 173 4.40 5.05 -31.56
N ASN A 174 4.47 5.95 -30.59
CA ASN A 174 5.73 6.42 -30.01
C ASN A 174 6.13 5.68 -28.73
N TYR A 175 5.31 4.73 -28.25
CA TYR A 175 5.52 3.99 -27.01
C TYR A 175 5.66 4.89 -25.79
N LYS A 176 4.83 5.93 -25.71
CA LYS A 176 4.87 6.94 -24.65
C LYS A 176 3.54 7.07 -23.94
N PHE A 177 3.60 7.18 -22.63
CA PHE A 177 2.47 7.55 -21.79
C PHE A 177 2.70 8.95 -21.25
N TYR A 178 1.85 9.89 -21.64
CA TYR A 178 1.92 11.28 -21.24
C TYR A 178 0.92 11.55 -20.11
N ILE A 179 1.34 12.32 -19.12
CA ILE A 179 0.49 12.73 -18.00
C ILE A 179 0.91 14.12 -17.51
N ASN A 180 -0.05 14.95 -17.13
CA ASN A 180 0.23 16.14 -16.33
C ASN A 180 -0.08 15.81 -14.86
N TYR A 181 0.91 15.29 -14.15
CA TYR A 181 0.77 14.96 -12.73
C TYR A 181 0.86 16.20 -11.82
N PHE A 182 1.19 17.38 -12.36
CA PHE A 182 1.28 18.64 -11.61
C PHE A 182 -0.08 19.11 -11.10
N ALA A 183 -1.17 18.73 -11.78
CA ALA A 183 -2.53 18.99 -11.32
C ALA A 183 -2.85 18.39 -9.94
N LEU A 184 -2.10 17.36 -9.53
CA LEU A 184 -2.22 16.76 -8.20
C LEU A 184 -1.19 17.30 -7.21
N MET A 185 0.00 17.68 -7.70
CA MET A 185 1.14 18.05 -6.87
C MET A 185 1.94 19.22 -7.50
N PRO A 186 1.42 20.46 -7.50
CA PRO A 186 1.98 21.58 -8.26
C PRO A 186 3.35 22.06 -7.74
N TYR A 187 3.66 21.78 -6.47
CA TYR A 187 4.92 22.16 -5.82
C TYR A 187 6.11 21.25 -6.19
N LEU A 188 5.87 20.16 -6.93
CA LEU A 188 6.90 19.15 -7.21
C LEU A 188 7.68 19.38 -8.50
N VAL A 189 7.38 20.46 -9.24
CA VAL A 189 7.95 20.74 -10.56
C VAL A 189 8.25 22.23 -10.70
N ASN A 190 9.36 22.51 -11.38
CA ASN A 190 9.79 23.86 -11.70
C ASN A 190 8.66 24.63 -12.43
N LYS A 191 8.44 25.90 -12.07
CA LYS A 191 7.41 26.78 -12.64
C LYS A 191 7.35 26.72 -14.16
N GLU A 192 8.51 26.62 -14.82
CA GLU A 192 8.63 26.56 -16.28
C GLU A 192 8.00 25.32 -16.93
N ASN A 193 7.88 24.22 -16.18
CA ASN A 193 7.40 22.94 -16.68
C ASN A 193 5.95 22.64 -16.29
N GLN A 194 5.30 23.47 -15.46
CA GLN A 194 3.96 23.21 -14.89
C GLN A 194 2.81 23.10 -15.94
N ASN A 195 3.02 23.60 -17.15
CA ASN A 195 2.04 23.54 -18.25
C ASN A 195 2.32 22.41 -19.26
N ASN A 196 3.46 21.71 -19.13
CA ASN A 196 3.85 20.66 -20.07
C ASN A 196 3.36 19.29 -19.59
N LEU A 197 3.21 18.35 -20.52
CA LEU A 197 3.02 16.94 -20.16
C LEU A 197 4.40 16.36 -19.79
N ALA A 198 4.42 15.45 -18.83
CA ALA A 198 5.55 14.57 -18.61
C ALA A 198 5.27 13.23 -19.29
N TYR A 199 6.29 12.57 -19.85
CA TYR A 199 6.11 11.26 -20.48
C TYR A 199 6.98 10.17 -19.85
N LEU A 200 6.40 8.97 -19.80
CA LEU A 200 7.09 7.71 -19.54
C LEU A 200 7.28 6.99 -20.87
N ASP A 201 8.53 6.65 -21.18
CA ASP A 201 8.92 5.93 -22.39
C ASP A 201 8.96 4.42 -22.12
N PHE A 202 8.11 3.67 -22.80
CA PHE A 202 8.03 2.22 -22.72
C PHE A 202 8.47 1.54 -24.03
N SER A 203 9.23 2.22 -24.87
CA SER A 203 9.80 1.67 -26.12
C SER A 203 10.67 0.44 -25.89
N LYS A 204 11.22 0.23 -24.69
CA LYS A 204 11.84 -1.03 -24.25
C LYS A 204 10.93 -2.25 -24.50
N TYR A 205 9.62 -2.06 -24.31
CA TYR A 205 8.60 -3.10 -24.48
C TYR A 205 7.96 -3.10 -25.88
N GLN A 206 8.48 -2.30 -26.83
CA GLN A 206 7.92 -2.19 -28.19
C GLN A 206 7.72 -3.53 -28.90
N HIS A 207 8.59 -4.50 -28.61
CA HIS A 207 8.56 -5.83 -29.21
C HIS A 207 7.29 -6.60 -28.80
N LEU A 208 6.81 -6.42 -27.55
CA LEU A 208 5.56 -7.01 -27.07
C LEU A 208 4.35 -6.43 -27.81
N PHE A 209 4.31 -5.12 -28.01
CA PHE A 209 3.18 -4.47 -28.69
C PHE A 209 3.15 -4.73 -30.21
N LYS A 210 4.31 -4.87 -30.86
CA LYS A 210 4.41 -5.18 -32.29
C LYS A 210 3.92 -6.60 -32.63
N GLN A 211 3.91 -7.49 -31.65
CA GLN A 211 3.53 -8.89 -31.80
C GLN A 211 2.01 -9.11 -31.73
N VAL A 212 1.24 -8.12 -31.25
CA VAL A 212 -0.21 -8.23 -31.08
C VAL A 212 -0.94 -8.25 -32.42
N ASP A 213 -1.77 -9.27 -32.64
CA ASP A 213 -2.75 -9.31 -33.72
C ASP A 213 -3.99 -8.50 -33.32
N TYR A 214 -4.00 -7.23 -33.71
CA TYR A 214 -5.06 -6.28 -33.37
C TYR A 214 -6.45 -6.66 -33.91
N LYS A 215 -6.51 -7.43 -35.01
CA LYS A 215 -7.79 -7.88 -35.56
C LYS A 215 -8.39 -8.94 -34.63
N LYS A 216 -7.60 -9.95 -34.27
CA LYS A 216 -8.04 -10.99 -33.33
C LYS A 216 -8.30 -10.43 -31.94
N PHE A 217 -7.53 -9.43 -31.50
CA PHE A 217 -7.79 -8.71 -30.25
C PHE A 217 -9.17 -8.03 -30.28
N ALA A 218 -9.49 -7.31 -31.36
CA ALA A 218 -10.79 -6.67 -31.51
C ALA A 218 -11.95 -7.68 -31.51
N GLU A 219 -11.79 -8.81 -32.20
CA GLU A 219 -12.78 -9.90 -32.23
C GLU A 219 -12.97 -10.51 -30.82
N TYR A 220 -11.89 -10.75 -30.09
CA TYR A 220 -11.92 -11.24 -28.71
C TYR A 220 -12.64 -10.26 -27.77
N VAL A 221 -12.33 -8.96 -27.83
CA VAL A 221 -12.97 -7.94 -26.99
C VAL A 221 -14.46 -7.80 -27.30
N LYS A 222 -14.84 -7.83 -28.59
CA LYS A 222 -16.26 -7.83 -29.00
C LYS A 222 -17.00 -9.03 -28.41
N ALA A 223 -16.47 -10.24 -28.59
CA ALA A 223 -17.08 -11.45 -28.06
C ALA A 223 -17.15 -11.43 -26.53
N SER A 224 -16.07 -11.01 -25.85
CA SER A 224 -16.02 -10.87 -24.39
C SER A 224 -17.11 -9.94 -23.86
N SER A 225 -17.32 -8.78 -24.50
CA SER A 225 -18.39 -7.85 -24.11
C SER A 225 -19.80 -8.38 -24.39
N ALA A 226 -19.94 -9.24 -25.40
CA ALA A 226 -21.21 -9.84 -25.78
C ALA A 226 -21.68 -10.93 -24.80
N VAL A 227 -20.76 -11.63 -24.12
CA VAL A 227 -21.03 -12.73 -23.18
C VAL A 227 -22.12 -12.34 -22.17
N TYR A 228 -22.04 -11.14 -21.59
CA TYR A 228 -22.96 -10.71 -20.53
C TYR A 228 -24.44 -10.66 -20.98
N TYR A 229 -24.69 -10.19 -22.20
CA TYR A 229 -26.03 -10.20 -22.78
C TYR A 229 -26.42 -11.58 -23.28
N ARG A 230 -25.47 -12.29 -23.91
CA ARG A 230 -25.67 -13.60 -24.52
C ARG A 230 -26.09 -14.67 -23.50
N LEU A 231 -25.58 -14.58 -22.28
CA LEU A 231 -25.84 -15.50 -21.18
C LEU A 231 -27.01 -15.08 -20.28
N ALA A 232 -27.45 -13.83 -20.37
CA ALA A 232 -28.52 -13.34 -19.51
C ALA A 232 -29.85 -14.05 -19.79
N ASP A 233 -30.62 -14.31 -18.73
CA ASP A 233 -32.01 -14.72 -18.87
C ASP A 233 -32.81 -13.64 -19.63
N PRO A 234 -33.70 -14.01 -20.57
CA PRO A 234 -34.51 -13.03 -21.30
C PRO A 234 -35.29 -12.05 -20.41
N HIS A 235 -35.70 -12.45 -19.19
CA HIS A 235 -36.40 -11.57 -18.24
C HIS A 235 -35.49 -10.49 -17.63
N ASN A 236 -34.17 -10.73 -17.65
CA ASN A 236 -33.15 -9.82 -17.17
C ASN A 236 -32.73 -8.77 -18.21
N ILE A 237 -33.22 -8.88 -19.44
CA ILE A 237 -33.05 -7.88 -20.51
C ILE A 237 -34.39 -7.18 -20.75
N GLN A 238 -34.43 -5.86 -20.54
CA GLN A 238 -35.69 -5.11 -20.58
C GLN A 238 -35.54 -3.84 -21.42
N ALA A 239 -36.53 -3.57 -22.28
CA ALA A 239 -36.66 -2.26 -22.89
C ALA A 239 -37.21 -1.27 -21.85
N LEU A 240 -36.58 -0.10 -21.74
CA LEU A 240 -36.99 0.97 -20.84
C LEU A 240 -37.60 2.13 -21.62
N SER A 241 -38.43 2.93 -20.93
CA SER A 241 -38.86 4.22 -21.46
C SER A 241 -37.67 5.19 -21.54
N VAL A 242 -37.69 6.02 -22.59
CA VAL A 242 -36.67 7.06 -22.81
C VAL A 242 -37.15 8.34 -22.12
N SER A 243 -36.35 8.86 -21.18
CA SER A 243 -36.65 10.12 -20.48
C SER A 243 -36.28 11.35 -21.33
N SER A 244 -36.74 12.54 -20.95
CA SER A 244 -36.33 13.79 -21.61
C SER A 244 -34.81 14.02 -21.54
N ALA A 245 -34.17 13.59 -20.46
CA ALA A 245 -32.71 13.66 -20.32
C ALA A 245 -32.00 12.68 -21.27
N ASP A 246 -32.57 11.49 -21.49
CA ASP A 246 -32.05 10.53 -22.45
C ASP A 246 -32.21 11.05 -23.89
N GLN A 247 -33.36 11.66 -24.23
CA GLN A 247 -33.57 12.31 -25.52
C GLN A 247 -32.58 13.44 -25.77
N ALA A 248 -32.30 14.27 -24.75
CA ALA A 248 -31.29 15.32 -24.83
C ALA A 248 -29.87 14.77 -25.04
N ALA A 249 -29.59 13.55 -24.60
CA ALA A 249 -28.36 12.82 -24.86
C ALA A 249 -28.36 12.06 -26.21
N GLY A 250 -29.40 12.20 -27.03
CA GLY A 250 -29.52 11.53 -28.34
C GLY A 250 -30.00 10.08 -28.30
N VAL A 251 -30.50 9.62 -27.14
CA VAL A 251 -31.02 8.26 -26.97
C VAL A 251 -32.44 8.17 -27.55
N VAL A 252 -32.69 7.15 -28.37
CA VAL A 252 -34.02 6.83 -28.93
C VAL A 252 -34.55 5.48 -28.46
N GLU A 253 -33.68 4.58 -28.00
CA GLU A 253 -34.04 3.29 -27.41
C GLU A 253 -33.14 3.03 -26.19
N LYS A 254 -33.69 2.52 -25.09
CA LYS A 254 -32.95 2.22 -23.86
C LYS A 254 -33.15 0.77 -23.45
N ILE A 255 -32.06 0.04 -23.23
CA ILE A 255 -32.05 -1.39 -22.90
C ILE A 255 -31.34 -1.59 -21.56
N ARG A 256 -31.99 -2.27 -20.62
CA ARG A 256 -31.45 -2.62 -19.31
C ARG A 256 -31.04 -4.09 -19.26
N LEU A 257 -29.85 -4.35 -18.72
CA LEU A 257 -29.38 -5.65 -18.25
C LEU A 257 -29.39 -5.66 -16.72
N LYS A 258 -30.00 -6.70 -16.13
CA LYS A 258 -29.91 -7.02 -14.70
C LYS A 258 -29.03 -8.25 -14.52
N SER A 259 -28.04 -8.17 -13.64
CA SER A 259 -27.16 -9.30 -13.31
C SER A 259 -26.69 -9.18 -11.87
N SER A 260 -25.70 -9.98 -11.49
CA SER A 260 -25.00 -9.88 -10.23
C SER A 260 -23.49 -9.87 -10.42
N ILE A 261 -22.77 -9.31 -9.46
CA ILE A 261 -21.31 -9.19 -9.52
C ILE A 261 -20.62 -10.53 -9.52
N GLU A 262 -21.10 -11.46 -8.72
CA GLU A 262 -20.61 -12.83 -8.67
C GLU A 262 -20.77 -13.53 -10.03
N GLU A 263 -21.89 -13.29 -10.71
CA GLU A 263 -22.16 -13.88 -12.01
C GLU A 263 -21.30 -13.26 -13.11
N LEU A 264 -21.17 -11.93 -13.15
CA LEU A 264 -20.30 -11.25 -14.12
C LEU A 264 -18.83 -11.63 -13.97
N ILE A 265 -18.33 -11.72 -12.73
CA ILE A 265 -16.95 -12.16 -12.44
C ILE A 265 -16.76 -13.59 -12.93
N LEU A 266 -17.69 -14.50 -12.63
CA LEU A 266 -17.59 -15.90 -13.08
C LEU A 266 -17.64 -15.99 -14.62
N GLN A 267 -18.56 -15.27 -15.27
CA GLN A 267 -18.66 -15.25 -16.73
C GLN A 267 -17.37 -14.75 -17.38
N ALA A 268 -16.81 -13.65 -16.89
CA ALA A 268 -15.54 -13.11 -17.39
C ALA A 268 -14.37 -14.09 -17.18
N ASN A 269 -14.28 -14.69 -16.00
CA ASN A 269 -13.20 -15.63 -15.67
C ASN A 269 -13.26 -16.89 -16.52
N LEU A 270 -14.43 -17.52 -16.64
CA LEU A 270 -14.58 -18.73 -17.44
C LEU A 270 -14.39 -18.45 -18.94
N TYR A 271 -14.89 -17.31 -19.44
CA TYR A 271 -14.66 -16.92 -20.84
C TYR A 271 -13.18 -16.67 -21.13
N SER A 272 -12.49 -15.98 -20.21
CA SER A 272 -11.05 -15.78 -20.30
C SER A 272 -10.31 -17.12 -20.23
N LYS A 273 -10.76 -18.06 -19.40
CA LYS A 273 -10.10 -19.35 -19.20
C LYS A 273 -10.13 -20.22 -20.45
N VAL A 274 -11.29 -20.33 -21.10
CA VAL A 274 -11.43 -21.16 -22.31
C VAL A 274 -10.69 -20.57 -23.51
N ASN A 275 -10.36 -19.29 -23.47
CA ASN A 275 -9.63 -18.57 -24.50
C ASN A 275 -8.19 -18.23 -24.09
N GLU A 276 -7.68 -18.75 -22.98
CA GLU A 276 -6.40 -18.32 -22.39
C GLU A 276 -5.23 -18.53 -23.37
N LYS A 277 -5.07 -19.74 -23.94
CA LYS A 277 -4.02 -20.00 -24.94
C LYS A 277 -4.27 -19.24 -26.24
N TYR A 278 -5.52 -19.16 -26.69
CA TYR A 278 -5.84 -18.37 -27.89
C TYR A 278 -5.42 -16.91 -27.71
N PHE A 279 -5.74 -16.31 -26.57
CA PHE A 279 -5.36 -14.94 -26.28
C PHE A 279 -3.83 -14.79 -26.19
N MET A 280 -3.15 -15.62 -25.40
CA MET A 280 -1.70 -15.49 -25.24
C MET A 280 -0.91 -15.80 -26.52
N GLN A 281 -1.26 -16.89 -27.23
CA GLN A 281 -0.50 -17.39 -28.36
C GLN A 281 -0.97 -16.81 -29.70
N SER A 282 -2.27 -16.65 -29.90
CA SER A 282 -2.84 -16.22 -31.18
C SER A 282 -3.12 -14.72 -31.26
N VAL A 283 -3.44 -14.08 -30.12
CA VAL A 283 -3.69 -12.62 -30.07
C VAL A 283 -2.43 -11.86 -29.68
N LEU A 284 -1.75 -12.24 -28.60
CA LEU A 284 -0.53 -11.54 -28.13
C LEU A 284 0.76 -12.09 -28.73
N ASN A 285 0.72 -13.27 -29.36
CA ASN A 285 1.87 -13.96 -29.97
C ASN A 285 3.03 -14.20 -28.97
N ILE A 286 2.68 -14.49 -27.71
CA ILE A 286 3.60 -14.87 -26.65
C ILE A 286 3.71 -16.40 -26.64
N LYS A 287 4.92 -16.92 -26.85
CA LYS A 287 5.23 -18.36 -26.81
C LYS A 287 5.35 -18.85 -25.36
N GLU A 288 4.98 -20.11 -25.10
CA GLU A 288 4.99 -20.73 -23.76
C GLU A 288 6.34 -20.60 -23.02
N GLU A 289 7.47 -20.71 -23.74
CA GLU A 289 8.83 -20.54 -23.18
C GLU A 289 9.10 -19.15 -22.56
N ASN A 290 8.37 -18.11 -22.98
CA ASN A 290 8.52 -16.75 -22.45
C ASN A 290 7.59 -16.49 -21.24
N LEU A 291 6.55 -17.30 -21.05
CA LEU A 291 5.58 -17.15 -19.96
C LEU A 291 6.22 -17.49 -18.61
N GLU A 292 7.00 -18.58 -18.56
CA GLU A 292 7.67 -19.04 -17.34
C GLU A 292 8.69 -18.01 -16.83
N LYS A 293 9.42 -17.35 -17.75
CA LYS A 293 10.34 -16.24 -17.45
C LYS A 293 9.66 -14.99 -16.93
N LEU A 294 8.48 -14.66 -17.47
CA LEU A 294 7.70 -13.49 -17.02
C LEU A 294 7.09 -13.72 -15.63
N ILE A 295 6.59 -14.92 -15.37
CA ILE A 295 5.98 -15.28 -14.08
C ILE A 295 7.03 -15.38 -12.97
N THR A 296 8.21 -15.94 -13.23
CA THR A 296 9.32 -15.95 -12.26
C THR A 296 9.79 -14.54 -11.90
N SER A 297 9.90 -13.64 -12.90
CA SER A 297 10.30 -12.25 -12.65
C SER A 297 9.29 -11.41 -11.84
N GLU A 298 7.99 -11.76 -11.88
CA GLU A 298 6.93 -11.05 -11.15
C GLU A 298 6.76 -11.54 -9.70
N VAL A 299 7.12 -12.79 -9.40
CA VAL A 299 7.05 -13.37 -8.05
C VAL A 299 8.19 -12.86 -7.17
N ASP A 300 9.37 -12.62 -7.74
CA ASP A 300 10.53 -12.06 -7.02
C ASP A 300 10.36 -10.57 -6.67
N ALA A 301 9.53 -9.83 -7.41
CA ALA A 301 9.28 -8.40 -7.19
C ALA A 301 8.19 -8.09 -6.14
N ALA A 302 7.50 -9.11 -5.60
CA ALA A 302 6.28 -8.95 -4.81
C ALA A 302 6.47 -9.04 -3.27
N SER A 303 7.66 -8.75 -2.75
CA SER A 303 7.88 -8.62 -1.30
C SER A 303 7.44 -7.24 -0.75
N PRO A 304 6.86 -7.15 0.47
CA PRO A 304 6.03 -6.00 0.87
C PRO A 304 6.82 -4.90 1.60
N SER A 305 7.08 -3.75 0.97
CA SER A 305 7.58 -2.54 1.64
C SER A 305 6.50 -1.45 1.78
N LYS A 306 6.23 -1.08 3.03
CA LYS A 306 5.17 -0.17 3.50
C LYS A 306 5.34 1.29 3.06
N SER A 307 4.17 1.91 2.87
CA SER A 307 3.84 3.31 2.63
C SER A 307 4.22 4.27 3.78
N ALA A 308 4.70 5.48 3.45
CA ALA A 308 4.66 6.66 4.30
C ALA A 308 4.41 7.92 3.45
N LYS A 309 3.40 8.73 3.80
CA LYS A 309 3.27 10.15 3.44
C LYS A 309 2.49 10.93 4.51
N THR A 310 3.21 11.87 5.12
CA THR A 310 2.91 13.30 5.31
C THR A 310 1.51 13.72 5.77
N ALA A 311 1.42 14.19 7.02
CA ALA A 311 0.32 14.99 7.57
C ALA A 311 0.76 16.46 7.74
N SER A 312 -0.16 17.36 7.41
CA SER A 312 0.02 18.81 7.34
C SER A 312 0.01 19.50 8.71
N LEU A 313 0.85 20.53 8.81
CA LEU A 313 0.89 21.58 9.83
C LEU A 313 -0.50 22.20 10.04
N LEU A 314 -1.01 22.17 11.28
CA LEU A 314 -1.93 23.14 11.90
C LEU A 314 -2.36 22.63 13.29
N ASP A 315 -1.55 22.89 14.32
CA ASP A 315 -2.08 23.12 15.67
C ASP A 315 -1.06 23.90 16.53
N LYS A 316 -1.35 25.19 16.72
CA LYS A 316 -0.46 26.20 17.34
C LYS A 316 -0.44 26.14 18.87
N LYS A 317 -0.58 24.97 19.49
CA LYS A 317 -0.61 24.84 20.96
C LYS A 317 0.49 24.01 21.62
N ASP A 318 1.35 23.33 20.85
CA ASP A 318 2.44 22.50 21.40
C ASP A 318 3.84 22.72 20.77
N SER A 319 4.05 23.82 20.03
CA SER A 319 5.29 24.03 19.22
C SER A 319 6.62 23.82 19.97
N ALA A 320 6.68 24.11 21.27
CA ALA A 320 7.89 23.94 22.09
C ALA A 320 8.27 22.46 22.37
N ASN A 321 7.37 21.51 22.12
CA ASN A 321 7.62 20.08 22.23
C ASN A 321 7.98 19.43 20.89
N ASP A 322 7.92 20.17 19.77
CA ASP A 322 8.24 19.68 18.44
C ASP A 322 9.58 20.24 17.97
N ALA A 323 10.61 19.40 17.98
CA ALA A 323 11.97 19.76 17.58
C ALA A 323 12.05 20.24 16.11
N SER A 324 11.20 19.71 15.22
CA SER A 324 11.20 20.07 13.80
C SER A 324 10.64 21.47 13.59
N VAL A 325 9.56 21.80 14.31
CA VAL A 325 8.96 23.15 14.28
C VAL A 325 9.94 24.19 14.83
N VAL A 326 10.59 23.89 15.95
CA VAL A 326 11.57 24.80 16.57
C VAL A 326 12.80 24.99 15.68
N SER A 327 13.28 23.93 15.02
CA SER A 327 14.40 24.01 14.08
C SER A 327 14.07 24.90 12.86
N GLN A 328 12.87 24.76 12.30
CA GLN A 328 12.38 25.63 11.22
C GLN A 328 12.23 27.09 11.66
N GLU A 329 11.78 27.33 12.88
CA GLU A 329 11.66 28.68 13.43
C GLU A 329 13.04 29.32 13.66
N LEU A 330 14.02 28.53 14.14
CA LEU A 330 15.42 28.95 14.22
C LEU A 330 15.97 29.31 12.83
N TYR A 331 15.79 28.46 11.83
CA TYR A 331 16.21 28.71 10.44
C TYR A 331 15.68 30.05 9.93
N ARG A 332 14.36 30.29 10.10
CA ARG A 332 13.73 31.55 9.70
C ARG A 332 14.32 32.76 10.42
N LEU A 333 14.55 32.64 11.73
CA LEU A 333 15.14 33.72 12.54
C LEU A 333 16.58 34.03 12.12
N VAL A 334 17.40 33.01 11.86
CA VAL A 334 18.79 33.17 11.43
C VAL A 334 18.87 33.88 10.08
N ASN A 335 18.07 33.45 9.10
CA ASN A 335 18.05 34.09 7.78
C ASN A 335 17.55 35.54 7.83
N GLN A 336 16.56 35.82 8.68
CA GLN A 336 16.09 37.17 8.92
C GLN A 336 17.17 38.05 9.59
N HIS A 337 17.91 37.49 10.56
CA HIS A 337 18.96 38.19 11.31
C HIS A 337 20.18 38.56 10.43
N PHE A 338 20.49 37.77 9.41
CA PHE A 338 21.57 38.05 8.46
C PHE A 338 21.14 38.84 7.21
N GLY A 339 19.86 39.24 7.11
CA GLY A 339 19.40 40.16 6.06
C GLY A 339 19.37 39.57 4.65
N VAL A 340 19.16 38.25 4.53
CA VAL A 340 18.98 37.60 3.23
C VAL A 340 17.52 37.80 2.79
N GLU A 341 17.24 38.92 2.12
CA GLU A 341 16.02 39.08 1.32
C GLU A 341 16.14 38.22 0.05
N ASP A 342 15.14 37.37 -0.21
CA ASP A 342 15.01 36.58 -1.43
C ASP A 342 15.14 37.49 -2.66
N THR A 343 16.32 37.50 -3.27
CA THR A 343 16.60 38.22 -4.52
C THR A 343 17.07 37.23 -5.57
N GLU A 344 16.27 37.18 -6.64
CA GLU A 344 16.54 36.51 -7.91
C GLU A 344 17.77 37.13 -8.60
N GLU A 345 18.55 36.26 -9.26
CA GLU A 345 19.33 36.43 -10.51
C GLU A 345 20.83 36.03 -10.47
N ASP A 346 21.06 34.86 -11.06
CA ASP A 346 21.85 34.58 -12.28
C ASP A 346 23.40 34.51 -12.34
N THR A 347 23.79 33.43 -13.06
CA THR A 347 25.06 33.12 -13.75
C THR A 347 26.23 32.62 -12.88
N VAL A 348 27.04 31.62 -13.25
CA VAL A 348 27.69 31.32 -14.55
C VAL A 348 28.01 29.81 -14.70
N ASP A 349 27.97 29.37 -15.96
CA ASP A 349 28.35 28.09 -16.58
C ASP A 349 29.80 27.60 -16.33
N GLY A 350 30.06 26.30 -16.51
CA GLY A 350 31.40 25.72 -16.41
C GLY A 350 31.55 24.20 -16.63
N SER A 351 31.42 23.76 -17.88
CA SER A 351 32.40 22.88 -18.56
C SER A 351 32.45 21.33 -18.29
N THR A 352 32.15 20.61 -19.38
CA THR A 352 32.90 19.51 -20.05
C THR A 352 33.17 18.13 -19.41
N ASP A 353 32.70 17.11 -20.15
CA ASP A 353 33.37 15.87 -20.61
C ASP A 353 34.28 15.07 -19.67
N ALA A 354 33.98 13.77 -19.55
CA ALA A 354 34.92 12.71 -19.96
C ALA A 354 34.21 11.35 -20.05
N ALA A 355 34.39 10.70 -21.21
CA ALA A 355 34.13 9.30 -21.45
C ALA A 355 35.37 8.44 -21.12
N GLU A 356 35.21 7.13 -21.35
CA GLU A 356 36.19 6.03 -21.37
C GLU A 356 36.37 5.31 -20.03
N ASP A 357 36.09 4.01 -19.85
CA ASP A 357 36.32 2.75 -20.60
C ASP A 357 37.19 1.87 -19.67
N ALA A 358 36.76 0.64 -19.40
CA ALA A 358 37.63 -0.41 -18.85
C ALA A 358 36.93 -1.78 -18.90
N THR A 359 37.35 -2.53 -19.90
CA THR A 359 37.17 -3.95 -20.16
C THR A 359 37.67 -4.92 -19.08
N GLN A 360 37.04 -6.11 -19.11
CA GLN A 360 37.61 -7.47 -18.94
C GLN A 360 37.60 -8.18 -17.57
N ALA A 361 36.75 -9.22 -17.54
CA ALA A 361 37.05 -10.64 -17.31
C ALA A 361 37.52 -11.14 -15.93
N ALA A 362 36.76 -12.09 -15.37
CA ALA A 362 37.23 -13.44 -15.08
C ALA A 362 36.06 -14.37 -14.68
N GLN A 363 35.90 -15.46 -15.43
CA GLN A 363 35.15 -16.65 -15.02
C GLN A 363 35.91 -17.36 -13.88
N VAL A 364 35.18 -17.79 -12.86
CA VAL A 364 35.50 -19.02 -12.12
C VAL A 364 34.19 -19.79 -11.97
N THR A 365 34.10 -20.88 -12.71
CA THR A 365 33.14 -21.96 -12.50
C THR A 365 33.56 -22.76 -11.28
N ASP A 366 32.66 -23.01 -10.34
CA ASP A 366 32.74 -24.22 -9.55
C ASP A 366 31.36 -24.88 -9.43
N ALA A 367 31.38 -26.19 -9.57
CA ALA A 367 30.24 -27.05 -9.77
C ALA A 367 29.77 -27.59 -8.41
N GLU A 368 28.52 -27.31 -8.04
CA GLU A 368 27.89 -27.99 -6.90
C GLU A 368 27.07 -29.20 -7.37
N ALA A 369 27.45 -30.32 -6.77
CA ALA A 369 26.87 -31.62 -6.93
C ALA A 369 25.45 -31.66 -6.32
N SER A 370 24.53 -32.21 -7.10
CA SER A 370 23.21 -32.63 -6.68
C SER A 370 23.28 -33.66 -5.55
N VAL A 371 22.84 -33.29 -4.36
CA VAL A 371 22.47 -34.24 -3.30
C VAL A 371 20.96 -34.40 -3.34
N ALA A 372 20.54 -35.63 -3.67
CA ALA A 372 19.17 -36.07 -3.59
C ALA A 372 18.68 -35.98 -2.14
N MET A 373 17.61 -35.22 -1.89
CA MET A 373 16.90 -35.27 -0.61
C MET A 373 16.08 -36.56 -0.58
N ALA A 374 16.42 -37.41 0.39
CA ALA A 374 15.59 -38.50 0.84
C ALA A 374 14.37 -37.94 1.58
N ASP A 375 13.22 -38.60 1.40
CA ASP A 375 11.97 -38.35 2.13
C ASP A 375 12.21 -38.37 3.65
N ASP A 376 11.85 -37.29 4.34
CA ASP A 376 11.78 -37.23 5.80
C ASP A 376 10.31 -37.29 6.27
N GLU A 377 10.12 -38.00 7.38
CA GLU A 377 8.87 -38.33 8.06
C GLU A 377 7.99 -37.09 8.35
N GLU A 378 6.66 -37.23 8.34
CA GLU A 378 5.71 -36.16 8.73
C GLU A 378 5.93 -35.72 10.19
N VAL A 379 6.77 -34.71 10.40
CA VAL A 379 6.96 -34.05 11.70
C VAL A 379 5.92 -32.94 11.86
N GLY A 380 4.73 -33.26 12.39
CA GLY A 380 3.72 -32.23 12.67
C GLY A 380 2.33 -32.73 13.08
N LEU A 381 1.51 -31.84 13.67
CA LEU A 381 0.09 -32.13 13.92
C LEU A 381 -0.68 -32.14 12.58
N SER A 382 -1.69 -33.00 12.46
CA SER A 382 -2.63 -32.96 11.32
C SER A 382 -3.66 -31.84 11.48
N LYS A 383 -4.32 -31.45 10.39
CA LYS A 383 -5.40 -30.45 10.41
C LYS A 383 -6.55 -30.86 11.33
N GLU A 384 -6.89 -32.15 11.37
CA GLU A 384 -7.92 -32.71 12.25
C GLU A 384 -7.52 -32.61 13.73
N GLN A 385 -6.25 -32.87 14.03
CA GLN A 385 -5.70 -32.72 15.39
C GLN A 385 -5.73 -31.25 15.84
N CYS A 386 -5.38 -30.32 14.94
CA CYS A 386 -5.49 -28.88 15.20
C CYS A 386 -6.94 -28.42 15.45
N THR A 387 -7.89 -28.97 14.69
CA THR A 387 -9.32 -28.67 14.90
C THR A 387 -9.80 -29.22 16.24
N ALA A 388 -9.32 -30.40 16.65
CA ALA A 388 -9.65 -30.97 17.96
C ALA A 388 -9.11 -30.11 19.11
N LEU A 389 -7.96 -29.44 18.95
CA LEU A 389 -7.39 -28.55 19.96
C LEU A 389 -8.27 -27.33 20.27
N GLN A 390 -9.15 -26.90 19.36
CA GLN A 390 -10.11 -25.82 19.64
C GLN A 390 -11.11 -26.16 20.76
N SER A 391 -11.29 -27.46 21.06
CA SER A 391 -12.20 -27.94 22.11
C SER A 391 -11.54 -28.09 23.48
N VAL A 392 -10.21 -27.96 23.58
CA VAL A 392 -9.50 -28.13 24.86
C VAL A 392 -9.38 -26.80 25.61
N THR A 393 -9.42 -26.86 26.94
CA THR A 393 -9.34 -25.66 27.79
C THR A 393 -7.94 -25.05 27.85
N LYS A 394 -6.91 -25.88 27.63
CA LYS A 394 -5.49 -25.52 27.62
C LYS A 394 -4.75 -26.39 26.59
N ALA A 395 -4.21 -25.77 25.56
CA ALA A 395 -3.29 -26.40 24.62
C ALA A 395 -1.85 -25.99 24.93
N THR A 396 -0.88 -26.82 24.55
CA THR A 396 0.54 -26.47 24.61
C THR A 396 0.79 -25.29 23.65
N TYR A 397 1.70 -24.37 24.03
CA TYR A 397 1.89 -23.13 23.28
C TYR A 397 2.32 -23.39 21.83
N GLY A 398 3.34 -24.23 21.64
CA GLY A 398 3.84 -24.52 20.30
C GLY A 398 2.88 -25.30 19.42
N ASP A 399 2.04 -26.17 19.99
CA ASP A 399 0.95 -26.83 19.25
C ASP A 399 -0.09 -25.82 18.74
N ALA A 400 -0.49 -24.88 19.60
CA ALA A 400 -1.43 -23.83 19.22
C ALA A 400 -0.84 -22.91 18.13
N GLN A 401 0.46 -22.60 18.23
CA GLN A 401 1.16 -21.80 17.24
C GLN A 401 1.33 -22.54 15.92
N TYR A 402 1.70 -23.83 15.94
CA TYR A 402 1.79 -24.70 14.77
C TYR A 402 0.45 -24.78 14.02
N CYS A 403 -0.66 -24.94 14.75
CA CYS A 403 -1.98 -24.96 14.12
C CYS A 403 -2.34 -23.63 13.45
N GLN A 404 -1.92 -22.52 14.04
CA GLN A 404 -2.12 -21.19 13.48
C GLN A 404 -1.19 -20.90 12.29
N SER A 405 0.06 -21.35 12.31
CA SER A 405 1.04 -21.11 11.24
C SER A 405 0.79 -22.01 10.02
N VAL A 406 0.54 -23.29 10.24
CA VAL A 406 0.42 -24.30 9.16
C VAL A 406 -0.99 -24.37 8.59
N TYR A 407 -2.03 -24.23 9.42
CA TYR A 407 -3.42 -24.43 9.02
C TYR A 407 -4.34 -23.21 9.15
N ASP A 408 -3.82 -22.07 9.63
CA ASP A 408 -4.61 -20.87 9.98
C ASP A 408 -5.75 -21.17 10.96
N ILE A 409 -5.55 -22.18 11.83
CA ILE A 409 -6.50 -22.58 12.86
C ILE A 409 -6.12 -21.86 14.16
N ASP A 410 -6.90 -20.85 14.51
CA ASP A 410 -6.84 -20.23 15.83
C ASP A 410 -7.41 -21.21 16.87
N VAL A 411 -6.52 -21.87 17.63
CA VAL A 411 -6.88 -22.83 18.68
C VAL A 411 -7.65 -22.17 19.82
N PHE A 412 -7.48 -20.87 20.05
CA PHE A 412 -8.07 -20.17 21.18
C PHE A 412 -9.14 -19.13 20.82
N GLY A 413 -9.28 -18.84 19.52
CA GLY A 413 -10.29 -17.93 18.98
C GLY A 413 -11.70 -18.51 18.99
N GLU A 414 -12.69 -17.63 18.97
CA GLU A 414 -14.06 -18.03 18.62
C GLU A 414 -14.06 -18.59 17.19
N GLN A 415 -14.79 -19.67 16.93
CA GLN A 415 -14.97 -20.22 15.58
C GLN A 415 -15.38 -19.08 14.63
N LYS A 416 -14.44 -18.57 13.85
CA LYS A 416 -14.74 -17.62 12.79
C LYS A 416 -15.62 -18.36 11.81
N ALA A 417 -16.83 -17.85 11.58
CA ALA A 417 -17.63 -18.30 10.45
C ALA A 417 -16.74 -18.24 9.21
N GLU A 418 -16.62 -19.36 8.50
CA GLU A 418 -15.81 -19.47 7.29
C GLU A 418 -15.99 -18.23 6.42
N SER A 419 -14.89 -17.53 6.10
CA SER A 419 -14.97 -16.29 5.31
C SER A 419 -15.67 -16.59 3.97
N GLY A 420 -16.83 -15.99 3.75
CA GLY A 420 -17.66 -16.24 2.57
C GLY A 420 -16.91 -16.00 1.25
N PHE A 421 -15.98 -15.04 1.23
CA PHE A 421 -15.17 -14.73 0.05
C PHE A 421 -14.19 -15.84 -0.33
N LEU A 422 -13.38 -16.37 0.60
CA LEU A 422 -12.39 -17.42 0.27
C LEU A 422 -13.08 -18.75 -0.12
N ASN A 423 -14.19 -19.10 0.52
CA ASN A 423 -14.99 -20.26 0.12
C ASN A 423 -15.60 -20.07 -1.28
N TYR A 424 -16.09 -18.86 -1.60
CA TYR A 424 -16.53 -18.51 -2.94
C TYR A 424 -15.40 -18.64 -3.98
N ILE A 425 -14.20 -18.12 -3.70
CA ILE A 425 -13.02 -18.27 -4.58
C ILE A 425 -12.65 -19.76 -4.79
N ALA A 426 -12.65 -20.58 -3.74
CA ALA A 426 -12.36 -22.01 -3.85
C ALA A 426 -13.39 -22.75 -4.72
N LYS A 427 -14.68 -22.39 -4.61
CA LYS A 427 -15.74 -22.92 -5.48
C LYS A 427 -15.57 -22.49 -6.94
N LEU A 428 -15.19 -21.23 -7.18
CA LEU A 428 -14.90 -20.74 -8.53
C LEU A 428 -13.75 -21.52 -9.18
N GLN A 429 -12.66 -21.78 -8.44
CA GLN A 429 -11.51 -22.55 -8.94
C GLN A 429 -11.89 -23.98 -9.36
N THR A 430 -12.89 -24.58 -8.72
CA THR A 430 -13.36 -25.92 -9.08
C THR A 430 -14.01 -25.94 -10.46
N VAL A 431 -14.86 -24.95 -10.77
CA VAL A 431 -15.49 -24.81 -12.09
C VAL A 431 -14.46 -24.38 -13.14
N GLU A 432 -13.52 -23.51 -12.77
CA GLU A 432 -12.43 -23.09 -13.66
C GLU A 432 -11.59 -24.27 -14.16
N LYS A 433 -11.28 -25.24 -13.29
CA LYS A 433 -10.58 -26.48 -13.68
C LYS A 433 -11.34 -27.29 -14.72
N GLN A 434 -12.68 -27.34 -14.65
CA GLN A 434 -13.49 -28.00 -15.66
C GLN A 434 -13.43 -27.26 -17.01
N PHE A 435 -13.43 -25.93 -16.98
CA PHE A 435 -13.38 -25.11 -18.19
C PHE A 435 -12.00 -25.09 -18.85
N ALA A 436 -10.93 -25.30 -18.08
CA ALA A 436 -9.56 -25.42 -18.60
C ALA A 436 -9.41 -26.52 -19.68
N ALA A 437 -10.25 -27.57 -19.64
CA ALA A 437 -10.25 -28.62 -20.67
C ALA A 437 -10.68 -28.13 -22.07
N TYR A 438 -11.37 -26.98 -22.17
CA TYR A 438 -11.78 -26.38 -23.43
C TYR A 438 -10.75 -25.38 -23.99
N ASP A 439 -9.70 -25.07 -23.23
CA ASP A 439 -8.60 -24.21 -23.67
C ASP A 439 -7.66 -24.96 -24.63
N GLN A 440 -8.10 -25.04 -25.89
CA GLN A 440 -7.46 -25.79 -26.98
C GLN A 440 -6.72 -24.88 -27.97
N ASN A 441 -6.39 -23.64 -27.57
CA ASN A 441 -5.82 -22.62 -28.46
C ASN A 441 -6.69 -22.35 -29.71
N GLN A 442 -8.02 -22.45 -29.56
CA GLN A 442 -8.99 -22.09 -30.57
C GLN A 442 -9.87 -20.96 -30.03
N PHE A 443 -10.23 -20.02 -30.90
CA PHE A 443 -11.11 -18.94 -30.49
C PHE A 443 -12.51 -19.48 -30.20
N ILE A 444 -12.95 -19.33 -28.95
CA ILE A 444 -14.32 -19.61 -28.52
C ILE A 444 -15.04 -18.25 -28.44
N ASP A 445 -15.91 -18.01 -29.41
CA ASP A 445 -16.77 -16.82 -29.43
C ASP A 445 -17.89 -16.90 -28.37
N ASP A 446 -18.70 -15.84 -28.28
CA ASP A 446 -19.78 -15.74 -27.30
C ASP A 446 -20.88 -16.81 -27.48
N GLN A 447 -21.12 -17.28 -28.71
CA GLN A 447 -22.13 -18.31 -29.00
C GLN A 447 -21.65 -19.70 -28.61
N ALA A 448 -20.42 -20.05 -28.98
CA ALA A 448 -19.78 -21.30 -28.58
C ALA A 448 -19.62 -21.34 -27.04
N PHE A 449 -19.28 -20.21 -26.43
CA PHE A 449 -19.23 -20.12 -24.97
C PHE A 449 -20.59 -20.30 -24.31
N LYS A 450 -21.68 -19.75 -24.88
CA LYS A 450 -23.05 -20.01 -24.40
C LYS A 450 -23.39 -21.49 -24.36
N ALA A 451 -22.98 -22.26 -25.37
CA ALA A 451 -23.18 -23.71 -25.38
C ALA A 451 -22.43 -24.40 -24.21
N LEU A 452 -21.19 -23.98 -23.92
CA LEU A 452 -20.44 -24.48 -22.77
C LEU A 452 -21.07 -24.08 -21.43
N TRP A 453 -21.56 -22.84 -21.32
CA TRP A 453 -22.25 -22.34 -20.15
C TRP A 453 -23.50 -23.17 -19.84
N ILE A 454 -24.34 -23.45 -20.85
CA ILE A 454 -25.54 -24.28 -20.70
C ILE A 454 -25.16 -25.71 -20.33
N LYS A 455 -24.11 -26.27 -20.95
CA LYS A 455 -23.63 -27.64 -20.65
C LYS A 455 -23.22 -27.82 -19.18
N HIS A 456 -22.64 -26.79 -18.56
CA HIS A 456 -22.13 -26.83 -17.19
C HIS A 456 -23.01 -26.03 -16.20
N GLN A 457 -24.26 -25.73 -16.56
CA GLN A 457 -25.14 -24.87 -15.77
C GLN A 457 -25.33 -25.38 -14.33
N ALA A 458 -25.40 -26.70 -14.13
CA ALA A 458 -25.57 -27.29 -12.81
C ALA A 458 -24.34 -27.05 -11.89
N ASP A 459 -23.13 -27.12 -12.44
CA ASP A 459 -21.89 -26.91 -11.69
C ASP A 459 -21.64 -25.42 -11.45
N ILE A 460 -21.96 -24.58 -12.42
CA ILE A 460 -21.99 -23.11 -12.29
C ILE A 460 -22.96 -22.68 -11.18
N ALA A 461 -24.17 -23.25 -11.15
CA ALA A 461 -25.17 -22.93 -10.14
C ALA A 461 -24.74 -23.33 -8.72
N LYS A 462 -23.93 -24.39 -8.57
CA LYS A 462 -23.36 -24.80 -7.27
C LYS A 462 -22.22 -23.87 -6.82
N ALA A 463 -21.49 -23.27 -7.76
CA ALA A 463 -20.38 -22.37 -7.46
C ALA A 463 -20.83 -20.96 -7.10
N LEU A 464 -21.94 -20.49 -7.65
CA LEU A 464 -22.51 -19.18 -7.34
C LEU A 464 -23.29 -19.21 -6.02
N PRO A 465 -23.27 -18.12 -5.24
CA PRO A 465 -24.16 -17.96 -4.09
C PRO A 465 -25.65 -18.03 -4.50
N PRO A 466 -26.57 -18.30 -3.56
CA PRO A 466 -28.00 -18.16 -3.79
C PRO A 466 -28.33 -16.75 -4.32
N VAL A 467 -29.28 -16.64 -5.26
CA VAL A 467 -29.61 -15.37 -5.95
C VAL A 467 -29.87 -14.22 -4.96
N GLU A 468 -30.55 -14.50 -3.86
CA GLU A 468 -30.90 -13.50 -2.82
C GLU A 468 -29.68 -12.96 -2.04
N GLN A 469 -28.55 -13.66 -2.08
CA GLN A 469 -27.31 -13.26 -1.43
C GLN A 469 -26.33 -12.60 -2.41
N ARG A 470 -26.67 -12.54 -3.70
CA ARG A 470 -25.81 -11.95 -4.72
C ARG A 470 -25.90 -10.42 -4.72
N ASN A 471 -24.80 -9.80 -5.10
CA ASN A 471 -24.67 -8.36 -5.17
C ASN A 471 -25.24 -7.84 -6.51
N PRO A 472 -26.29 -7.01 -6.51
CA PRO A 472 -26.97 -6.64 -7.74
C PRO A 472 -26.11 -5.71 -8.61
N PHE A 473 -26.18 -5.94 -9.91
CA PHE A 473 -25.58 -5.11 -10.95
C PHE A 473 -26.63 -4.76 -12.00
N ILE A 474 -26.67 -3.48 -12.38
CA ILE A 474 -27.53 -2.99 -13.46
C ILE A 474 -26.67 -2.23 -14.47
N MET A 475 -26.90 -2.52 -15.75
CA MET A 475 -26.33 -1.77 -16.86
C MET A 475 -27.44 -1.33 -17.80
N ASP A 476 -27.54 -0.03 -18.04
CA ASP A 476 -28.43 0.53 -19.06
C ASP A 476 -27.62 1.00 -20.27
N VAL A 477 -28.10 0.66 -21.47
CA VAL A 477 -27.53 1.08 -22.74
C VAL A 477 -28.56 1.92 -23.47
N GLY A 478 -28.24 3.18 -23.71
CA GLY A 478 -28.98 4.09 -24.56
C GLY A 478 -28.43 4.08 -25.98
N LEU A 479 -29.30 3.79 -26.95
CA LEU A 479 -28.97 3.68 -28.37
C LEU A 479 -29.45 4.92 -29.11
N ASP A 480 -28.68 5.37 -30.11
CA ASP A 480 -29.12 6.38 -31.07
C ASP A 480 -29.95 5.77 -32.23
N ALA A 481 -30.43 6.63 -33.14
CA ALA A 481 -31.18 6.21 -34.32
C ALA A 481 -30.40 5.31 -35.29
N GLN A 482 -29.07 5.24 -35.19
CA GLN A 482 -28.24 4.31 -35.95
C GLN A 482 -28.01 2.99 -35.20
N GLY A 483 -28.56 2.84 -33.99
CA GLY A 483 -28.41 1.65 -33.14
C GLY A 483 -27.08 1.60 -32.40
N ARG A 484 -26.33 2.70 -32.31
CA ARG A 484 -25.03 2.78 -31.62
C ARG A 484 -25.23 3.19 -30.17
N ALA A 485 -24.38 2.70 -29.26
CA ALA A 485 -24.41 3.16 -27.88
C ALA A 485 -24.01 4.64 -27.81
N VAL A 486 -24.85 5.48 -27.23
CA VAL A 486 -24.54 6.90 -26.95
C VAL A 486 -24.55 7.20 -25.46
N LYS A 487 -25.08 6.29 -24.65
CA LYS A 487 -25.09 6.38 -23.19
C LYS A 487 -24.99 4.98 -22.57
N LEU A 488 -24.10 4.81 -21.59
CA LEU A 488 -24.00 3.64 -20.73
C LEU A 488 -24.16 4.10 -19.28
N ASP A 489 -25.11 3.54 -18.54
CA ASP A 489 -25.25 3.76 -17.10
C ASP A 489 -24.94 2.45 -16.36
N TYR A 490 -24.11 2.52 -15.32
CA TYR A 490 -23.73 1.40 -14.47
C TYR A 490 -24.15 1.68 -13.02
N ASP A 491 -24.81 0.72 -12.39
CA ASP A 491 -25.17 0.73 -10.97
C ASP A 491 -24.67 -0.58 -10.34
N LEU A 492 -23.61 -0.46 -9.55
CA LEU A 492 -22.91 -1.52 -8.85
C LEU A 492 -23.20 -1.40 -7.35
N ASN A 493 -23.64 -2.47 -6.70
CA ASN A 493 -23.76 -2.50 -5.24
C ASN A 493 -23.10 -3.76 -4.68
N TYR A 494 -22.02 -3.59 -3.92
CA TYR A 494 -21.21 -4.69 -3.41
C TYR A 494 -21.06 -4.62 -1.89
N GLY A 495 -21.57 -5.63 -1.20
CA GLY A 495 -21.36 -5.82 0.25
C GLY A 495 -20.09 -6.61 0.52
N LEU A 496 -19.17 -6.03 1.31
CA LEU A 496 -18.03 -6.74 1.86
C LEU A 496 -18.35 -7.10 3.31
N SER A 497 -18.72 -8.35 3.55
CA SER A 497 -19.02 -8.86 4.89
C SER A 497 -17.81 -8.72 5.83
N GLU A 498 -16.60 -8.84 5.29
CA GLU A 498 -15.32 -8.68 5.99
C GLU A 498 -15.09 -7.24 6.47
N LEU A 499 -15.52 -6.24 5.68
CA LEU A 499 -15.38 -4.81 6.00
C LEU A 499 -16.63 -4.22 6.66
N LYS A 500 -17.67 -5.04 6.90
CA LYS A 500 -18.98 -4.60 7.39
C LYS A 500 -19.44 -3.32 6.69
N SER A 501 -19.29 -3.26 5.37
CA SER A 501 -19.54 -2.06 4.58
C SER A 501 -20.08 -2.44 3.21
N ARG A 502 -20.97 -1.61 2.67
CA ARG A 502 -21.50 -1.71 1.31
C ARG A 502 -20.92 -0.58 0.47
N PHE A 503 -20.40 -0.95 -0.69
CA PHE A 503 -19.89 -0.05 -1.71
C PHE A 503 -20.92 0.04 -2.83
N SER A 504 -21.46 1.23 -3.06
CA SER A 504 -22.29 1.53 -4.23
C SER A 504 -21.49 2.39 -5.18
N VAL A 505 -21.38 1.97 -6.44
CA VAL A 505 -20.74 2.75 -7.49
C VAL A 505 -21.76 3.02 -8.58
N LYS A 506 -21.95 4.31 -8.87
CA LYS A 506 -22.74 4.76 -10.01
C LYS A 506 -21.81 5.43 -10.99
N ALA A 507 -21.83 4.96 -12.23
CA ALA A 507 -21.03 5.53 -13.30
C ALA A 507 -21.88 5.71 -14.55
N ASP A 508 -21.71 6.81 -15.26
CA ASP A 508 -22.25 7.02 -16.59
C ASP A 508 -21.13 7.22 -17.61
N MET A 509 -21.40 6.89 -18.86
CA MET A 509 -20.53 7.14 -20.01
C MET A 509 -21.38 7.55 -21.21
N LEU A 510 -21.19 8.77 -21.67
CA LEU A 510 -21.70 9.28 -22.93
C LEU A 510 -20.66 9.07 -24.01
N ILE A 511 -21.10 8.53 -25.14
CA ILE A 511 -20.26 8.30 -26.31
C ILE A 511 -20.77 9.17 -27.45
N SER A 512 -19.86 9.86 -28.13
CA SER A 512 -20.20 10.82 -29.17
C SER A 512 -19.14 10.87 -30.27
N ASN A 513 -19.39 11.64 -31.32
CA ASN A 513 -18.42 11.92 -32.39
C ASN A 513 -17.80 10.66 -33.04
N TYR A 514 -18.58 9.59 -33.19
CA TYR A 514 -18.18 8.38 -33.91
C TYR A 514 -17.58 8.71 -35.29
N GLY A 515 -16.34 8.28 -35.51
CA GLY A 515 -15.52 8.51 -36.69
C GLY A 515 -14.94 9.92 -36.85
N LYS A 516 -15.23 10.83 -35.92
CA LYS A 516 -14.83 12.25 -35.93
C LYS A 516 -14.45 12.75 -34.54
N ALA A 517 -13.80 11.91 -33.75
CA ALA A 517 -13.37 12.24 -32.39
C ALA A 517 -12.50 13.50 -32.35
N THR A 518 -12.51 14.17 -31.19
CA THR A 518 -11.72 15.36 -30.90
C THR A 518 -10.23 15.06 -31.11
N PRO A 519 -9.50 15.83 -31.94
CA PRO A 519 -8.09 15.60 -32.17
C PRO A 519 -7.25 15.75 -30.89
N ILE A 520 -6.26 14.90 -30.73
CA ILE A 520 -5.28 14.99 -29.63
C ILE A 520 -4.17 15.98 -30.04
N ASP A 521 -3.85 16.95 -29.18
CA ASP A 521 -2.87 18.01 -29.47
C ASP A 521 -1.44 17.45 -29.56
N GLN A 522 -1.02 17.17 -30.79
CA GLN A 522 0.32 16.67 -31.10
C GLN A 522 1.43 17.66 -30.75
N ALA A 523 1.16 18.97 -30.74
CA ALA A 523 2.16 19.96 -30.36
C ALA A 523 2.45 19.88 -28.86
N GLN A 524 1.43 19.62 -28.04
CA GLN A 524 1.59 19.39 -26.60
C GLN A 524 2.42 18.13 -26.32
N LEU A 525 2.18 17.04 -27.06
CA LEU A 525 2.96 15.80 -26.91
C LEU A 525 4.43 16.00 -27.28
N LYS A 526 4.72 16.76 -28.34
CA LYS A 526 6.11 17.07 -28.76
C LYS A 526 6.89 17.94 -27.78
N ARG A 527 6.19 18.77 -27.01
CA ARG A 527 6.80 19.61 -25.95
C ARG A 527 6.93 18.87 -24.62
N ALA A 528 6.41 17.65 -24.53
CA ALA A 528 6.50 16.87 -23.32
C ALA A 528 7.95 16.50 -23.03
N LYS A 529 8.32 16.51 -21.76
CA LYS A 529 9.64 16.13 -21.27
C LYS A 529 9.56 14.81 -20.50
N THR A 530 10.68 14.13 -20.31
CA THR A 530 10.72 12.96 -19.43
C THR A 530 10.38 13.36 -18.00
N TRP A 531 9.92 12.42 -17.18
CA TRP A 531 9.62 12.69 -15.78
C TRP A 531 10.83 13.26 -15.03
N ALA A 532 12.02 12.71 -15.28
CA ALA A 532 13.29 13.18 -14.70
C ALA A 532 13.59 14.64 -15.06
N GLU A 533 13.41 15.02 -16.33
CA GLU A 533 13.63 16.41 -16.78
C GLU A 533 12.60 17.39 -16.20
N THR A 534 11.34 16.95 -16.03
CA THR A 534 10.31 17.80 -15.40
C THR A 534 10.53 17.99 -13.90
N SER A 535 11.15 17.02 -13.22
CA SER A 535 11.46 17.10 -11.78
C SER A 535 12.84 17.68 -11.46
N LYS A 536 13.69 17.93 -12.46
CA LYS A 536 15.04 18.48 -12.27
C LYS A 536 14.98 19.85 -11.55
N GLY A 537 15.74 19.99 -10.46
CA GLY A 537 15.74 21.17 -9.60
C GLY A 537 14.55 21.27 -8.63
N SER A 538 13.71 20.23 -8.51
CA SER A 538 12.63 20.19 -7.52
C SER A 538 13.06 19.49 -6.24
N MET A 539 12.38 19.78 -5.12
CA MET A 539 12.65 19.17 -3.81
C MET A 539 12.54 17.64 -3.77
N LEU A 540 11.98 17.01 -4.80
CA LEU A 540 11.84 15.56 -4.91
C LEU A 540 12.60 14.97 -6.10
N GLU A 541 13.55 15.70 -6.69
CA GLU A 541 14.39 15.20 -7.79
C GLU A 541 14.95 13.79 -7.46
N GLN A 542 15.47 13.59 -6.25
CA GLN A 542 15.97 12.29 -5.78
C GLN A 542 14.88 11.20 -5.63
N ALA A 543 13.65 11.56 -5.24
CA ALA A 543 12.54 10.61 -5.09
C ALA A 543 11.88 10.24 -6.43
N VAL A 544 11.89 11.15 -7.40
CA VAL A 544 11.40 10.90 -8.76
C VAL A 544 12.44 10.13 -9.57
N ASN A 545 13.73 10.44 -9.41
CA ASN A 545 14.82 9.64 -9.95
C ASN A 545 14.75 8.22 -9.39
N SER A 546 14.54 8.03 -8.08
CA SER A 546 14.39 6.69 -7.47
C SER A 546 13.11 5.93 -7.88
N PHE A 547 12.01 6.62 -8.21
CA PHE A 547 10.78 6.01 -8.74
C PHE A 547 10.91 5.62 -10.22
N SER A 548 11.54 6.47 -11.04
CA SER A 548 11.91 6.18 -12.43
C SER A 548 12.92 5.04 -12.50
N GLU A 549 13.86 5.01 -11.55
CA GLU A 549 14.78 3.90 -11.35
C GLU A 549 14.00 2.63 -10.99
N LYS A 550 13.10 2.59 -9.99
CA LYS A 550 12.37 1.35 -9.60
C LYS A 550 11.55 0.63 -10.70
N LEU A 551 11.33 1.25 -11.87
CA LEU A 551 10.79 0.61 -13.08
C LEU A 551 11.87 -0.09 -13.95
N GLY A 552 13.13 -0.20 -13.48
CA GLY A 552 14.25 -0.89 -14.15
C GLY A 552 15.70 -0.52 -13.77
N GLN A 553 15.96 0.08 -12.61
CA GLN A 553 17.24 0.44 -11.98
C GLN A 553 17.04 0.47 -10.43
N THR A 554 17.92 -0.15 -9.66
CA THR A 554 17.84 -0.39 -8.19
C THR A 554 18.23 0.86 -7.36
N GLY A 555 17.81 1.20 -6.13
CA GLY A 555 17.03 0.55 -5.06
C GLY A 555 16.80 1.50 -3.83
N VAL A 556 15.79 1.15 -3.01
CA VAL A 556 15.37 1.49 -1.60
C VAL A 556 15.47 2.93 -1.00
N GLN A 557 14.40 3.35 -0.27
CA GLN A 557 14.31 4.61 0.51
C GLN A 557 13.60 4.39 1.88
N GLU A 558 14.03 5.16 2.90
CA GLU A 558 13.63 5.16 4.32
C GLU A 558 12.44 6.09 4.71
N ARG A 559 11.99 5.96 5.97
CA ARG A 559 10.69 6.36 6.57
C ARG A 559 10.62 7.81 7.10
N SER A 560 9.39 8.38 7.14
CA SER A 560 9.05 9.63 7.84
C SER A 560 8.19 9.40 9.10
N ALA A 561 8.45 10.18 10.16
CA ALA A 561 7.92 10.06 11.53
C ALA A 561 6.52 10.68 11.78
N GLU A 562 5.81 10.15 12.78
CA GLU A 562 4.49 10.60 13.30
C GLU A 562 4.63 11.47 14.59
N PRO A 563 3.58 12.21 15.01
CA PRO A 563 3.57 13.09 16.18
C PRO A 563 3.70 12.33 17.53
N TYR A 564 4.43 12.92 18.48
CA TYR A 564 4.91 12.25 19.69
C TYR A 564 3.84 12.07 20.79
N THR A 565 3.17 10.91 20.75
CA THR A 565 2.85 10.13 21.95
C THR A 565 3.66 8.85 21.85
N LEU A 566 4.47 8.49 22.87
CA LEU A 566 5.31 7.28 22.85
C LEU A 566 4.48 6.09 22.33
N SER A 567 4.82 5.64 21.12
CA SER A 567 4.19 4.46 20.52
C SER A 567 4.47 3.24 21.41
N LEU A 568 3.73 2.16 21.24
CA LEU A 568 4.00 0.94 22.02
C LEU A 568 5.46 0.49 21.86
N ASP A 569 6.01 0.57 20.64
CA ASP A 569 7.42 0.27 20.37
C ASP A 569 8.38 1.18 21.15
N ASP A 570 8.09 2.48 21.23
CA ASP A 570 8.93 3.40 22.01
C ASP A 570 8.86 3.12 23.51
N GLN A 571 7.69 2.75 24.02
CA GLN A 571 7.53 2.37 25.43
C GLN A 571 8.27 1.09 25.77
N LEU A 572 8.24 0.12 24.86
CA LEU A 572 8.96 -1.14 24.99
C LEU A 572 10.47 -0.95 24.87
N LYS A 573 10.91 -0.04 24.00
CA LYS A 573 12.31 0.38 23.93
C LYS A 573 12.78 0.93 25.27
N VAL A 574 12.01 1.83 25.91
CA VAL A 574 12.35 2.33 27.26
C VAL A 574 12.45 1.20 28.28
N ILE A 575 11.54 0.22 28.24
CA ILE A 575 11.59 -0.95 29.14
C ILE A 575 12.85 -1.79 28.88
N ALA A 576 13.19 -2.04 27.62
CA ALA A 576 14.37 -2.78 27.22
C ALA A 576 15.65 -2.08 27.68
N GLU A 577 15.78 -0.78 27.42
CA GLU A 577 16.93 0.03 27.82
C GLU A 577 17.09 0.04 29.34
N GLN A 578 16.02 0.26 30.09
CA GLN A 578 16.05 0.22 31.56
C GLN A 578 16.49 -1.15 32.09
N ARG A 579 16.01 -2.23 31.46
CA ARG A 579 16.34 -3.58 31.89
C ARG A 579 17.78 -3.93 31.56
N TYR A 580 18.22 -3.63 30.34
CA TYR A 580 19.58 -3.90 29.90
C TYR A 580 20.60 -3.09 30.70
N ASP A 581 20.37 -1.79 30.91
CA ASP A 581 21.26 -0.96 31.72
C ASP A 581 21.42 -1.52 33.16
N ALA A 582 20.42 -2.23 33.68
CA ALA A 582 20.45 -2.83 35.01
C ALA A 582 21.12 -4.22 35.06
N THR A 583 21.03 -5.01 34.00
CA THR A 583 21.49 -6.42 34.00
C THR A 583 22.68 -6.70 33.09
N HIS A 584 22.90 -5.87 32.07
CA HIS A 584 23.81 -6.07 30.95
C HIS A 584 23.63 -7.44 30.27
N ALA A 585 22.41 -7.99 30.31
CA ALA A 585 22.12 -9.35 29.88
C ALA A 585 20.96 -9.39 28.88
N TYR A 586 21.14 -10.14 27.79
CA TYR A 586 20.18 -10.28 26.69
C TYR A 586 18.86 -10.94 27.13
N GLU A 587 18.92 -12.17 27.66
CA GLU A 587 17.71 -12.94 28.00
C GLU A 587 16.80 -12.22 29.01
N PRO A 588 17.30 -11.62 30.12
CA PRO A 588 16.45 -10.83 31.02
C PRO A 588 15.81 -9.60 30.37
N THR A 589 16.44 -9.03 29.35
CA THR A 589 15.92 -7.88 28.58
C THR A 589 14.84 -8.33 27.60
N TYR A 590 15.06 -9.46 26.94
CA TYR A 590 14.09 -10.11 26.06
C TYR A 590 12.79 -10.43 26.80
N LYS A 591 12.89 -11.09 27.97
CA LYS A 591 11.74 -11.39 28.83
C LYS A 591 10.97 -10.13 29.19
N ALA A 592 11.64 -9.04 29.56
CA ALA A 592 10.99 -7.80 29.97
C ALA A 592 10.08 -7.17 28.91
N VAL A 593 10.38 -7.36 27.62
CA VAL A 593 9.59 -6.83 26.50
C VAL A 593 8.55 -7.83 25.99
N PHE A 594 8.84 -9.13 26.10
CA PHE A 594 8.06 -10.21 25.50
C PHE A 594 6.57 -10.16 25.83
N ILE A 595 6.19 -10.02 27.11
CA ILE A 595 4.79 -10.08 27.54
C ILE A 595 3.93 -8.98 26.91
N ALA A 596 4.49 -7.79 26.71
CA ALA A 596 3.74 -6.66 26.19
C ALA A 596 3.58 -6.78 24.66
N LYS A 597 4.59 -7.28 23.94
CA LYS A 597 4.45 -7.65 22.53
C LYS A 597 3.50 -8.82 22.31
N LEU A 598 3.53 -9.82 23.19
CA LEU A 598 2.56 -10.91 23.14
C LEU A 598 1.14 -10.41 23.43
N THR A 599 0.98 -9.45 24.35
CA THR A 599 -0.34 -8.86 24.64
C THR A 599 -0.86 -8.01 23.46
N GLU A 600 0.04 -7.37 22.72
CA GLU A 600 -0.29 -6.63 21.50
C GLU A 600 -0.81 -7.56 20.41
N SER A 601 -0.15 -8.70 20.19
CA SER A 601 -0.54 -9.64 19.13
C SER A 601 -1.69 -10.56 19.54
N THR A 602 -1.70 -11.09 20.76
CA THR A 602 -2.67 -12.13 21.17
C THR A 602 -3.02 -12.00 22.66
N PRO A 603 -3.84 -11.00 23.05
CA PRO A 603 -4.15 -10.75 24.45
C PRO A 603 -4.93 -11.89 25.13
N GLN A 604 -5.70 -12.66 24.35
CA GLN A 604 -6.41 -13.83 24.85
C GLN A 604 -5.43 -14.93 25.30
N LEU A 605 -4.29 -15.06 24.61
CA LEU A 605 -3.25 -16.04 24.92
C LEU A 605 -2.60 -15.76 26.27
N VAL A 606 -2.37 -14.48 26.59
CA VAL A 606 -1.81 -14.04 27.88
C VAL A 606 -2.67 -14.46 29.07
N GLN A 607 -3.99 -14.58 28.88
CA GLN A 607 -4.89 -15.05 29.93
C GLN A 607 -4.82 -16.57 30.13
N ARG A 608 -4.41 -17.35 29.11
CA ARG A 608 -4.43 -18.82 29.14
C ARG A 608 -3.21 -19.44 29.83
N TYR A 609 -2.06 -18.76 29.82
CA TYR A 609 -0.82 -19.24 30.43
C TYR A 609 -0.51 -18.51 31.74
N SER A 610 0.14 -19.19 32.68
CA SER A 610 0.64 -18.59 33.93
C SER A 610 1.80 -17.61 33.67
N SER A 611 2.11 -16.72 34.63
CA SER A 611 3.27 -15.80 34.50
C SER A 611 4.57 -16.58 34.30
N GLN A 612 4.71 -17.69 35.05
CA GLN A 612 5.86 -18.57 34.95
C GLN A 612 5.95 -19.23 33.56
N GLU A 613 4.86 -19.80 33.04
CA GLU A 613 4.87 -20.41 31.70
C GLU A 613 5.23 -19.39 30.62
N LEU A 614 4.70 -18.17 30.70
CA LEU A 614 5.04 -17.10 29.76
C LEU A 614 6.53 -16.68 29.84
N GLN A 615 7.16 -16.79 31.01
CA GLN A 615 8.60 -16.53 31.16
C GLN A 615 9.45 -17.68 30.63
N GLU A 616 9.01 -18.92 30.85
CA GLU A 616 9.64 -20.11 30.29
C GLU A 616 9.60 -20.06 28.75
N ILE A 617 8.44 -19.78 28.16
CA ILE A 617 8.26 -19.56 26.71
C ILE A 617 9.18 -18.43 26.22
N ALA A 618 9.21 -17.29 26.93
CA ALA A 618 10.10 -16.19 26.57
C ALA A 618 11.59 -16.56 26.61
N SER A 619 12.00 -17.50 27.48
CA SER A 619 13.39 -18.01 27.53
C SER A 619 13.73 -18.79 26.27
N VAL A 620 12.78 -19.64 25.84
CA VAL A 620 12.93 -20.45 24.62
C VAL A 620 12.96 -19.57 23.38
N TYR A 621 12.07 -18.56 23.30
CA TYR A 621 12.10 -17.56 22.23
C TYR A 621 13.40 -16.75 22.23
N ALA A 622 13.89 -16.33 23.40
CA ALA A 622 15.15 -15.60 23.49
C ALA A 622 16.31 -16.41 22.92
N TYR A 623 16.37 -17.72 23.23
CA TYR A 623 17.37 -18.63 22.68
C TYR A 623 17.22 -18.82 21.17
N TRP A 624 16.01 -19.10 20.69
CA TRP A 624 15.75 -19.38 19.26
C TRP A 624 16.09 -18.20 18.33
N TYR A 625 15.78 -16.97 18.74
CA TYR A 625 15.97 -15.78 17.89
C TYR A 625 17.29 -15.04 18.15
N ALA A 626 18.11 -15.45 19.12
CA ALA A 626 19.40 -14.83 19.34
C ALA A 626 20.43 -15.34 18.33
N ASN A 627 21.37 -14.47 17.97
CA ASN A 627 22.61 -14.92 17.35
C ASN A 627 23.53 -15.52 18.43
N ASP A 628 24.32 -16.53 18.08
CA ASP A 628 25.26 -17.18 19.01
C ASP A 628 26.27 -16.20 19.64
N GLU A 629 26.65 -15.14 18.91
CA GLU A 629 27.53 -14.08 19.41
C GLU A 629 26.88 -13.21 20.50
N VAL A 630 25.55 -13.19 20.56
CA VAL A 630 24.75 -12.35 21.47
C VAL A 630 24.31 -13.15 22.70
N TYR A 631 23.84 -14.38 22.49
CA TYR A 631 23.36 -15.23 23.57
C TYR A 631 23.48 -16.72 23.19
N ASN A 632 24.56 -17.34 23.68
CA ASN A 632 24.82 -18.77 23.54
C ASN A 632 24.99 -19.41 24.94
N PRO A 633 23.89 -19.82 25.60
CA PRO A 633 23.96 -20.47 26.90
C PRO A 633 24.56 -21.86 26.79
N GLU A 634 25.45 -22.24 27.72
CA GLU A 634 26.09 -23.56 27.75
C GLU A 634 25.76 -24.36 29.03
N GLY A 635 26.06 -25.66 29.01
CA GLY A 635 25.97 -26.54 30.17
C GLY A 635 24.55 -26.63 30.75
N LYS A 636 24.41 -26.38 32.06
CA LYS A 636 23.10 -26.48 32.74
C LYS A 636 22.07 -25.48 32.21
N ALA A 637 22.50 -24.33 31.69
CA ALA A 637 21.59 -23.33 31.14
C ALA A 637 20.97 -23.83 29.82
N LEU A 638 21.78 -24.43 28.94
CA LEU A 638 21.31 -25.05 27.71
C LEU A 638 20.36 -26.21 27.97
N GLN A 639 20.74 -27.12 28.87
CA GLN A 639 19.90 -28.27 29.26
C GLN A 639 18.52 -27.84 29.77
N ASN A 640 18.47 -26.73 30.52
CA ASN A 640 17.21 -26.17 30.97
C ASN A 640 16.39 -25.63 29.80
N ILE A 641 16.99 -24.95 28.83
CA ILE A 641 16.30 -24.43 27.65
C ILE A 641 15.76 -25.57 26.78
N GLU A 642 16.55 -26.60 26.52
CA GLU A 642 16.12 -27.81 25.78
C GLU A 642 14.94 -28.51 26.48
N ALA A 643 14.96 -28.57 27.82
CA ALA A 643 13.85 -29.10 28.59
C ALA A 643 12.59 -28.22 28.47
N LEU A 644 12.75 -26.89 28.39
CA LEU A 644 11.64 -25.96 28.17
C LEU A 644 11.10 -26.03 26.73
N GLN A 645 11.95 -26.23 25.72
CA GLN A 645 11.53 -26.47 24.34
C GLN A 645 10.59 -27.67 24.27
N LYS A 646 10.99 -28.80 24.87
CA LYS A 646 10.15 -30.01 24.97
C LYS A 646 8.89 -29.79 25.79
N LYS A 647 8.94 -29.00 26.87
CA LYS A 647 7.77 -28.72 27.72
C LYS A 647 6.71 -27.90 26.99
N HIS A 648 7.13 -26.96 26.15
CA HIS A 648 6.25 -26.01 25.47
C HIS A 648 6.05 -26.31 23.97
N HIS A 649 6.59 -27.44 23.50
CA HIS A 649 6.58 -27.88 22.10
C HIS A 649 7.13 -26.81 21.15
N LEU A 650 8.29 -26.25 21.49
CA LEU A 650 8.97 -25.16 20.77
C LEU A 650 10.33 -25.65 20.27
N GLU A 651 10.30 -26.63 19.38
CA GLU A 651 11.49 -27.33 18.85
C GLU A 651 11.71 -27.04 17.36
N ASN A 652 10.65 -26.71 16.62
CA ASN A 652 10.66 -26.48 15.17
C ASN A 652 10.15 -25.09 14.81
N GLU A 653 10.59 -24.55 13.67
CA GLU A 653 10.27 -23.20 13.18
C GLU A 653 8.76 -22.89 13.18
N ASP A 654 7.94 -23.80 12.66
CA ASP A 654 6.48 -23.63 12.57
C ASP A 654 5.77 -23.51 13.93
N GLN A 655 6.43 -23.88 15.04
CA GLN A 655 5.90 -23.77 16.40
C GLN A 655 6.15 -22.38 17.02
N PHE A 656 6.90 -21.51 16.34
CA PHE A 656 7.18 -20.15 16.80
C PHE A 656 6.35 -19.09 16.07
N ASP A 657 6.13 -17.95 16.72
CA ASP A 657 5.66 -16.72 16.08
C ASP A 657 6.88 -15.88 15.70
N ASP A 658 7.34 -16.02 14.47
CA ASP A 658 8.49 -15.28 13.94
C ASP A 658 8.34 -13.78 14.03
N LYS A 659 7.12 -13.27 13.83
CA LYS A 659 6.88 -11.82 13.88
C LYS A 659 7.05 -11.33 15.31
N LEU A 660 6.53 -12.06 16.29
CA LEU A 660 6.72 -11.76 17.71
C LEU A 660 8.20 -11.87 18.09
N GLY A 661 8.83 -13.00 17.76
CA GLY A 661 10.21 -13.30 18.15
C GLY A 661 11.22 -12.28 17.61
N GLN A 662 11.18 -12.04 16.31
CA GLN A 662 12.06 -11.06 15.66
C GLN A 662 11.79 -9.62 16.14
N ALA A 663 10.52 -9.25 16.37
CA ALA A 663 10.19 -7.93 16.87
C ALA A 663 10.75 -7.68 18.27
N VAL A 664 10.64 -8.66 19.17
CA VAL A 664 11.22 -8.56 20.52
C VAL A 664 12.75 -8.54 20.43
N ASN A 665 13.36 -9.45 19.67
CA ASN A 665 14.83 -9.50 19.49
C ASN A 665 15.38 -8.14 19.01
N ARG A 666 14.75 -7.54 17.99
CA ARG A 666 15.16 -6.24 17.47
C ARG A 666 15.16 -5.14 18.54
N ILE A 667 14.10 -5.05 19.34
CA ILE A 667 14.00 -4.07 20.44
C ILE A 667 15.15 -4.27 21.44
N VAL A 668 15.48 -5.52 21.76
CA VAL A 668 16.57 -5.84 22.68
C VAL A 668 17.93 -5.47 22.09
N LEU A 669 18.22 -5.84 20.84
CA LEU A 669 19.48 -5.52 20.18
C LEU A 669 19.70 -4.01 20.05
N ASP A 670 18.64 -3.25 19.75
CA ASP A 670 18.72 -1.80 19.68
C ASP A 670 19.03 -1.19 21.05
N ALA A 671 18.42 -1.73 22.12
CA ALA A 671 18.77 -1.35 23.48
C ALA A 671 20.25 -1.66 23.80
N MET A 672 20.76 -2.84 23.41
CA MET A 672 22.16 -3.21 23.62
C MET A 672 23.14 -2.30 22.89
N ARG A 673 22.91 -2.03 21.60
CA ARG A 673 23.77 -1.17 20.78
C ARG A 673 23.85 0.26 21.32
N GLY A 674 22.73 0.80 21.80
CA GLY A 674 22.65 2.15 22.35
C GLY A 674 23.26 2.34 23.74
N ASP A 675 23.74 1.29 24.42
CA ASP A 675 24.23 1.39 25.81
C ASP A 675 25.39 2.39 25.95
N LYS A 676 26.38 2.33 25.05
CA LYS A 676 27.53 3.25 25.08
C LYS A 676 27.10 4.72 25.00
N ASP A 677 26.16 5.03 24.10
CA ASP A 677 25.65 6.38 23.90
C ASP A 677 24.80 6.84 25.10
N ARG A 678 24.02 5.94 25.70
CA ARG A 678 23.25 6.22 26.92
C ARG A 678 24.16 6.44 28.12
N GLN A 679 25.25 5.68 28.27
CA GLN A 679 26.24 5.90 29.33
C GLN A 679 26.98 7.22 29.16
N ALA A 680 27.39 7.56 27.94
CA ALA A 680 28.00 8.84 27.62
C ALA A 680 27.03 10.01 27.93
N TRP A 681 25.75 9.86 27.59
CA TRP A 681 24.72 10.83 27.89
C TRP A 681 24.50 11.03 29.40
N LYS A 682 24.37 9.93 30.18
CA LYS A 682 24.25 9.98 31.64
C LYS A 682 25.45 10.69 32.28
N LYS A 683 26.66 10.45 31.77
CA LYS A 683 27.87 11.16 32.21
C LYS A 683 27.76 12.65 31.92
N LEU A 684 27.30 13.04 30.73
CA LEU A 684 27.12 14.44 30.36
C LEU A 684 26.07 15.14 31.23
N GLN A 685 24.92 14.50 31.49
CA GLN A 685 23.88 14.99 32.39
C GLN A 685 24.39 15.21 33.81
N SER A 686 25.27 14.34 34.31
CA SER A 686 25.86 14.48 35.63
C SER A 686 26.82 15.69 35.73
N GLN A 687 27.47 16.03 34.62
CA GLN A 687 28.46 17.12 34.53
C GLN A 687 27.81 18.49 34.30
N TYR A 688 26.75 18.55 33.49
CA TYR A 688 26.10 19.81 33.09
C TYR A 688 24.64 19.84 33.57
N LYS A 689 24.40 20.53 34.69
CA LYS A 689 23.06 20.62 35.31
C LYS A 689 22.14 21.68 34.71
N GLN A 690 22.70 22.68 34.02
CA GLN A 690 21.92 23.73 33.37
C GLN A 690 21.47 23.25 31.98
N PRO A 691 20.17 23.29 31.63
CA PRO A 691 19.68 22.77 30.35
C PRO A 691 20.34 23.42 29.13
N GLN A 692 20.65 24.71 29.21
CA GLN A 692 21.41 25.42 28.17
C GLN A 692 22.81 24.83 27.97
N GLN A 693 23.55 24.58 29.06
CA GLN A 693 24.92 24.06 29.00
C GLN A 693 24.93 22.60 28.54
N LEU A 694 23.96 21.81 28.99
CA LEU A 694 23.80 20.43 28.57
C LEU A 694 23.48 20.34 27.07
N PHE A 695 22.54 21.17 26.58
CA PHE A 695 22.23 21.27 25.16
C PHE A 695 23.48 21.67 24.36
N ALA A 696 24.14 22.77 24.75
CA ALA A 696 25.31 23.29 24.05
C ALA A 696 26.42 22.24 23.96
N LYS A 697 26.68 21.50 25.04
CA LYS A 697 27.71 20.46 25.04
C LYS A 697 27.35 19.25 24.21
N GLN A 698 26.09 18.83 24.22
CA GLN A 698 25.63 17.73 23.37
C GLN A 698 25.68 18.11 21.89
N TYR A 699 25.28 19.34 21.56
CA TYR A 699 25.37 19.88 20.20
C TYR A 699 26.82 19.91 19.71
N GLN A 700 27.74 20.43 20.54
CA GLN A 700 29.16 20.45 20.20
C GLN A 700 29.71 19.03 19.93
N ILE A 701 29.38 18.05 20.79
CA ILE A 701 29.84 16.67 20.61
C ILE A 701 29.31 16.09 19.30
N GLN A 702 28.02 16.27 19.01
CA GLN A 702 27.36 15.72 17.83
C GLN A 702 27.91 16.38 16.54
N PHE A 703 28.06 17.71 16.54
CA PHE A 703 28.63 18.46 15.42
C PHE A 703 30.07 18.04 15.14
N GLU A 704 30.91 17.89 16.17
CA GLU A 704 32.30 17.43 16.00
C GLU A 704 32.38 15.99 15.45
N GLN A 705 31.40 15.13 15.76
CA GLN A 705 31.35 13.76 15.27
C GLN A 705 30.93 13.67 13.80
N GLU A 706 29.98 14.50 13.37
CA GLU A 706 29.41 14.43 12.03
C GLU A 706 30.16 15.30 11.01
N ASN A 707 30.55 16.51 11.41
CA ASN A 707 31.14 17.51 10.52
C ASN A 707 32.65 17.69 10.74
N GLY A 708 33.16 17.27 11.90
CA GLY A 708 34.52 17.59 12.34
C GLY A 708 34.67 19.07 12.75
N ALA A 709 35.76 19.40 13.45
CA ALA A 709 36.16 20.78 13.74
C ALA A 709 37.66 20.87 14.07
N SER A 710 38.37 21.81 13.45
CA SER A 710 39.75 22.13 13.76
C SER A 710 39.89 22.79 15.14
N SER A 711 41.12 22.87 15.66
CA SER A 711 41.38 23.47 16.98
C SER A 711 40.97 24.95 17.05
N GLU A 712 41.11 25.70 15.94
CA GLU A 712 40.68 27.09 15.86
C GLU A 712 39.14 27.21 15.78
N GLU A 713 38.48 26.33 15.02
CA GLU A 713 37.02 26.32 14.81
C GLU A 713 36.25 25.93 16.08
N LYS A 714 36.84 25.10 16.96
CA LYS A 714 36.20 24.68 18.22
C LYS A 714 35.78 25.85 19.12
N VAL A 715 36.45 26.99 19.03
CA VAL A 715 36.06 28.20 19.77
C VAL A 715 34.75 28.78 19.21
N LEU A 716 34.64 28.89 17.89
CA LEU A 716 33.43 29.39 17.20
C LEU A 716 32.27 28.41 17.32
N LEU A 717 32.52 27.11 17.19
CA LEU A 717 31.54 26.06 17.46
C LEU A 717 31.03 26.13 18.91
N GLY A 718 31.93 26.33 19.88
CA GLY A 718 31.56 26.48 21.28
C GLY A 718 30.70 27.73 21.54
N GLN A 719 30.97 28.85 20.86
CA GLN A 719 30.13 30.05 20.94
C GLN A 719 28.77 29.83 20.31
N THR A 720 28.73 29.21 19.12
CA THR A 720 27.50 28.88 18.39
C THR A 720 26.62 27.93 19.19
N ALA A 721 27.19 26.85 19.73
CA ALA A 721 26.46 25.89 20.54
C ALA A 721 25.84 26.51 21.82
N ASN A 722 26.50 27.49 22.44
CA ASN A 722 25.95 28.22 23.58
C ASN A 722 24.75 29.10 23.20
N ILE A 723 24.77 29.71 22.02
CA ILE A 723 23.63 30.46 21.47
C ILE A 723 22.48 29.49 21.18
N LEU A 724 22.76 28.35 20.55
CA LEU A 724 21.74 27.31 20.30
C LEU A 724 21.18 26.71 21.59
N GLY A 725 21.99 26.58 22.65
CA GLY A 725 21.50 26.22 23.98
C GLY A 725 20.52 27.25 24.56
N GLN A 726 20.73 28.54 24.29
CA GLN A 726 19.79 29.61 24.67
C GLN A 726 18.49 29.52 23.85
N VAL A 727 18.60 29.28 22.54
CA VAL A 727 17.47 29.02 21.65
C VAL A 727 16.61 27.87 22.19
N TYR A 728 17.23 26.75 22.60
CA TYR A 728 16.53 25.65 23.25
C TYR A 728 15.74 26.11 24.48
N VAL A 729 16.40 26.80 25.43
CA VAL A 729 15.75 27.26 26.66
C VAL A 729 14.60 28.22 26.39
N ASP A 730 14.75 29.12 25.42
CA ASP A 730 13.71 30.09 25.06
C ASP A 730 12.55 29.43 24.32
N ALA A 731 12.82 28.49 23.41
CA ALA A 731 11.80 27.68 22.76
C ALA A 731 10.98 26.87 23.77
N ARG A 732 11.64 26.20 24.74
CA ARG A 732 10.96 25.49 25.84
C ARG A 732 10.06 26.40 26.69
N LYS A 733 10.32 27.71 26.70
CA LYS A 733 9.52 28.72 27.40
C LYS A 733 8.50 29.43 26.49
N ASN A 734 8.38 29.03 25.22
CA ASN A 734 7.63 29.73 24.17
C ASN A 734 8.03 31.21 24.02
N LYS A 735 9.33 31.50 24.14
CA LYS A 735 9.94 32.84 24.05
C LYS A 735 10.97 32.96 22.94
N LEU A 736 11.05 31.98 22.04
CA LEU A 736 11.95 32.01 20.90
C LEU A 736 11.65 33.25 20.03
N SER A 737 12.67 34.08 19.81
CA SER A 737 12.58 35.31 19.03
C SER A 737 13.97 35.73 18.54
N GLU A 738 14.05 36.79 17.76
CA GLU A 738 15.32 37.39 17.32
C GLU A 738 16.27 37.70 18.49
N LYS A 739 15.72 38.03 19.67
CA LYS A 739 16.52 38.24 20.89
C LYS A 739 17.30 36.99 21.32
N SER A 740 16.79 35.80 21.03
CA SER A 740 17.44 34.53 21.37
C SER A 740 18.70 34.29 20.53
N ILE A 741 18.79 34.91 19.36
CA ILE A 741 19.93 34.79 18.43
C ILE A 741 20.68 36.12 18.23
N GLN A 742 20.39 37.17 19.00
CA GLN A 742 20.99 38.51 18.80
C GLN A 742 22.52 38.52 18.85
N SER A 743 23.13 37.57 19.57
CA SER A 743 24.58 37.41 19.70
C SER A 743 25.20 36.62 18.54
N LEU A 744 24.38 36.15 17.59
CA LEU A 744 24.83 35.42 16.42
C LEU A 744 25.51 36.39 15.44
N LYS A 745 26.68 35.99 14.93
CA LYS A 745 27.49 36.72 13.97
C LYS A 745 27.67 35.85 12.73
N ILE A 746 28.09 36.46 11.62
CA ILE A 746 28.27 35.76 10.34
C ILE A 746 29.22 34.54 10.47
N GLU A 747 30.27 34.66 11.29
CA GLU A 747 31.26 33.62 11.61
C GLU A 747 30.67 32.42 12.36
N HIS A 748 29.45 32.51 12.88
CA HIS A 748 28.76 31.40 13.52
C HIS A 748 27.92 30.58 12.53
N ASN A 749 27.58 31.12 11.36
CA ASN A 749 26.59 30.53 10.47
C ASN A 749 27.00 29.14 9.96
N GLU A 750 28.30 28.95 9.69
CA GLU A 750 28.87 27.66 9.25
C GLU A 750 28.81 26.55 10.32
N PHE A 751 28.55 26.91 11.58
CA PHE A 751 28.43 25.97 12.70
C PHE A 751 26.97 25.75 13.14
N ILE A 752 26.00 26.21 12.35
CA ILE A 752 24.57 25.96 12.59
C ILE A 752 24.09 24.86 11.65
N ASP A 753 24.16 23.63 12.14
CA ASP A 753 23.48 22.48 11.58
C ASP A 753 22.09 22.32 12.23
N TYR A 754 21.04 22.46 11.42
CA TYR A 754 19.64 22.43 11.83
C TYR A 754 19.11 21.03 12.12
N GLU A 755 19.71 20.00 11.52
CA GLU A 755 19.31 18.61 11.75
C GLU A 755 19.94 18.12 13.06
N ILE A 756 21.22 18.41 13.28
CA ILE A 756 21.87 18.16 14.57
C ILE A 756 21.16 18.92 15.69
N PHE A 757 20.76 20.18 15.45
CA PHE A 757 20.01 20.97 16.43
C PHE A 757 18.71 20.27 16.83
N LYS A 758 17.96 19.79 15.84
CA LYS A 758 16.69 19.07 16.03
C LYS A 758 16.89 17.76 16.81
N GLU A 759 17.90 16.97 16.47
CA GLU A 759 18.20 15.72 17.17
C GLU A 759 18.55 15.95 18.64
N VAL A 760 19.41 16.93 18.92
CA VAL A 760 19.81 17.29 20.27
C VAL A 760 18.63 17.86 21.07
N TYR A 761 17.77 18.66 20.43
CA TYR A 761 16.53 19.15 21.01
C TYR A 761 15.62 18.00 21.43
N GLN A 762 15.44 17.02 20.55
CA GLN A 762 14.61 15.85 20.82
C GLN A 762 15.18 15.00 21.96
N LYS A 763 16.51 14.79 21.99
CA LYS A 763 17.20 14.11 23.09
C LYS A 763 16.99 14.82 24.43
N MET A 764 17.01 16.16 24.43
CA MET A 764 16.79 16.98 25.61
C MET A 764 15.36 16.93 26.17
N LEU A 765 14.35 16.61 25.36
CA LEU A 765 12.97 16.41 25.82
C LEU A 765 12.79 15.17 26.70
N THR A 766 13.73 14.22 26.67
CA THR A 766 13.68 12.98 27.45
C THR A 766 14.35 13.11 28.83
N VAL A 767 14.98 14.24 29.12
CA VAL A 767 15.64 14.54 30.40
C VAL A 767 14.58 14.96 31.43
N LYS A 768 14.43 14.16 32.50
CA LYS A 768 13.58 14.52 33.66
C LYS A 768 14.35 15.31 34.70
#